data_AF-U1Q586-F1
#
_entry.id   AF-U1Q586-F1
#
_cell.length_a   1.000
_cell.length_b   1.000
_cell.length_c   1.000
_cell.angle_alpha   90.00
_cell.angle_beta   90.00
_cell.angle_gamma   90.00
#
_symmetry.space_group_name_H-M   'P 1'
#
loop_
_entity.id
_entity.type
_entity.pdbx_description
1 polymer ?
#
loop_
_entity_poly.entity_id
_entity_poly.type
_entity_poly.pdbx_seq_one_letter_code
_entity_poly.pdbx_strand_id
1 'polypeptide(L)'
;MENIMVYDVSGSSALPQPAKDTTIDQVANALRNAGSAMSDTQVISQTAVVEGWVGESANQYVSDVNEIKTAVEGAQTSIESSAQALVTYQTEFTNLKAKITAHQTTWDDDLKTYKEAVAAQEADRENARNESAQNDPGGTFDSSSWDNEISKLKTNIENKQKETAKLYNADVEAVDSAASTAANSINAALEVYIPGISSGEAAAVTPNRSDLGVTMFGGGTGLLAAQTKWEDAMTDAPQAARLLNQTDPDTGLPTEAALKKFNEKYGNRLASDPYFASALLNKIGAEKLYSIAGKSTDQNIPASYVSALKSFTENVGAGIILATGGNSTQNTEAISNFNSVDKALSIDGKTSVESWRSKFQGDLISNGQKKYSHDGEVITENRTQISYLGYELLGQYIGHGAKAHPELSLGDDFLNGVNGENAVGKAMVKWDAEHPRNFDLINASAGSGPSGTAELKYGKNGMFRDGLSWDYLQNMYEAMDNNPDDTPAQKFMNSTLKWDDDHNGDTPDKEMNMTRYLVGNRTQVGKPGDLTLYWPDDKGEALGRLINEISGDRSNKDSVNIASNFLEGYNDGISRNYDDDWGFGNQDKVEAQDIFGYRNSNMRNWAGQILSPYADDIAQYLDDPSNKNGVHLPENSNRYQLMFDSKMQSSLLAKDGIIADLAWDKGVDGRAPAREVLLASTMVKSDQAFSEGFASNSPTKYTDLRDKIQNYSKLYEALYEVPGANETALHNHIAERNKNIQTVINAGVGMIPWGDVITDKGAEYVFNQVKANGLSPALNEAFPTKIKEYDPSNANNSVENLMRDQLERIRYENYQHSHPEATPWNELSADEREYFKQGATNPESKYYENGTYSQYKSEIWNNLTGDINDAKEENAEAGK
;
A
#
# COMPACT_ATOMS: atom_id res chain seq x y z
N MET A 1 13.65 -80.93 -9.87
CA MET A 1 13.08 -81.41 -8.60
C MET A 1 12.96 -80.20 -7.70
N GLU A 2 11.84 -79.49 -7.79
CA GLU A 2 11.44 -78.60 -6.70
C GLU A 2 10.99 -79.48 -5.54
N ASN A 3 11.39 -79.14 -4.31
CA ASN A 3 10.94 -79.83 -3.12
C ASN A 3 9.42 -79.66 -2.98
N ILE A 4 8.69 -80.72 -3.35
CA ILE A 4 7.26 -80.89 -3.16
C ILE A 4 7.03 -80.92 -1.63
N MET A 5 6.50 -79.83 -1.03
CA MET A 5 6.15 -79.73 0.38
C MET A 5 4.63 -79.69 0.56
N VAL A 6 4.04 -80.80 0.99
CA VAL A 6 2.67 -80.83 1.50
C VAL A 6 2.68 -80.20 2.89
N TYR A 7 1.84 -79.19 3.09
CA TYR A 7 1.69 -78.59 4.42
C TYR A 7 0.78 -79.49 5.26
N ASP A 8 1.39 -80.32 6.10
CA ASP A 8 0.69 -81.21 7.03
C ASP A 8 0.36 -80.50 8.35
N VAL A 9 -0.46 -79.46 8.26
CA VAL A 9 -0.95 -78.67 9.39
C VAL A 9 -2.45 -78.42 9.23
N SER A 10 -3.14 -78.17 10.34
CA SER A 10 -4.57 -77.84 10.31
C SER A 10 -4.82 -76.55 9.53
N GLY A 11 -6.00 -76.42 8.93
CA GLY A 11 -6.45 -75.22 8.25
C GLY A 11 -6.40 -74.00 9.17
N SER A 12 -6.74 -74.16 10.44
CA SER A 12 -6.61 -73.09 11.46
C SER A 12 -5.18 -72.60 11.70
N SER A 13 -4.18 -73.45 11.47
CA SER A 13 -2.76 -73.10 11.57
C SER A 13 -2.24 -72.51 10.26
N ALA A 14 -2.71 -73.02 9.12
CA ALA A 14 -2.30 -72.55 7.79
C ALA A 14 -2.93 -71.21 7.40
N LEU A 15 -4.18 -70.97 7.82
CA LEU A 15 -5.03 -69.84 7.41
C LEU A 15 -5.54 -69.14 8.67
N PRO A 16 -4.73 -68.30 9.35
CA PRO A 16 -5.11 -67.72 10.62
C PRO A 16 -6.29 -66.73 10.50
N GLN A 17 -7.12 -66.68 11.53
CA GLN A 17 -8.19 -65.69 11.67
C GLN A 17 -7.60 -64.33 12.09
N PRO A 18 -8.19 -63.20 11.64
CA PRO A 18 -7.79 -61.88 12.10
C PRO A 18 -8.09 -61.68 13.60
N ALA A 19 -7.29 -60.87 14.28
CA ALA A 19 -7.53 -60.49 15.67
C ALA A 19 -8.91 -59.84 15.81
N LYS A 20 -9.62 -60.13 16.91
CA LYS A 20 -10.99 -59.64 17.11
C LYS A 20 -10.99 -58.12 17.33
N ASP A 21 -11.49 -57.36 16.38
CA ASP A 21 -11.87 -55.96 16.61
C ASP A 21 -13.37 -55.87 16.95
N THR A 22 -13.68 -55.29 18.12
CA THR A 22 -15.06 -55.09 18.60
C THR A 22 -15.48 -53.61 18.58
N THR A 23 -14.67 -52.73 18.00
CA THR A 23 -14.80 -51.28 18.22
C THR A 23 -15.24 -50.48 17.00
N ILE A 24 -15.12 -51.03 15.78
CA ILE A 24 -15.41 -50.30 14.53
C ILE A 24 -16.86 -49.78 14.49
N ASP A 25 -17.85 -50.63 14.81
CA ASP A 25 -19.27 -50.23 14.89
C ASP A 25 -19.53 -49.19 15.97
N GLN A 26 -18.79 -49.25 17.09
CA GLN A 26 -18.95 -48.28 18.17
C GLN A 26 -18.48 -46.89 17.72
N VAL A 27 -17.36 -46.83 16.99
CA VAL A 27 -16.83 -45.58 16.42
C VAL A 27 -17.77 -45.02 15.34
N ALA A 28 -18.23 -45.87 14.42
CA ALA A 28 -19.19 -45.45 13.38
C ALA A 28 -20.48 -44.89 13.98
N ASN A 29 -21.03 -45.55 15.01
CA ASN A 29 -22.23 -45.07 15.71
C ASN A 29 -21.96 -43.79 16.51
N ALA A 30 -20.79 -43.67 17.14
CA ALA A 30 -20.41 -42.45 17.86
C ALA A 30 -20.33 -41.25 16.91
N LEU A 31 -19.75 -41.43 15.72
CA LEU A 31 -19.71 -40.40 14.67
C LEU A 31 -21.13 -40.00 14.23
N ARG A 32 -22.00 -40.97 13.94
CA ARG A 32 -23.40 -40.67 13.57
C ARG A 32 -24.18 -39.95 14.66
N ASN A 33 -23.97 -40.33 15.92
CA ASN A 33 -24.57 -39.64 17.05
C ASN A 33 -24.09 -38.19 17.14
N ALA A 34 -22.80 -37.93 16.91
CA ALA A 34 -22.25 -36.58 16.87
C ALA A 34 -22.85 -35.75 15.71
N GLY A 35 -22.91 -36.32 14.49
CA GLY A 35 -23.53 -35.65 13.34
C GLY A 35 -25.03 -35.38 13.54
N SER A 36 -25.75 -36.31 14.19
CA SER A 36 -27.17 -36.14 14.53
C SER A 36 -27.38 -35.04 15.56
N ALA A 37 -26.54 -34.99 16.60
CA ALA A 37 -26.59 -33.93 17.61
C ALA A 37 -26.37 -32.53 17.01
N MET A 38 -25.60 -32.42 15.92
CA MET A 38 -25.46 -31.17 15.17
C MET A 38 -26.75 -30.76 14.46
N SER A 39 -27.56 -31.70 13.96
CA SER A 39 -28.86 -31.43 13.32
C SER A 39 -29.89 -30.87 14.29
N ASP A 40 -29.77 -31.25 15.56
CA ASP A 40 -30.67 -30.81 16.63
C ASP A 40 -30.37 -29.39 17.12
N THR A 41 -29.33 -28.74 16.57
CA THR A 41 -29.00 -27.36 16.94
C THR A 41 -30.02 -26.37 16.39
N GLN A 42 -30.30 -25.32 17.18
CA GLN A 42 -31.28 -24.31 16.81
C GLN A 42 -30.93 -23.61 15.48
N VAL A 43 -29.65 -23.44 15.19
CA VAL A 43 -29.15 -22.75 13.98
C VAL A 43 -29.50 -23.49 12.69
N ILE A 44 -29.60 -24.83 12.73
CA ILE A 44 -30.02 -25.65 11.58
C ILE A 44 -31.55 -25.63 11.43
N SER A 45 -32.26 -25.70 12.56
CA SER A 45 -33.71 -25.86 12.61
C SER A 45 -34.53 -24.58 12.32
N GLN A 46 -33.95 -23.39 12.51
CA GLN A 46 -34.65 -22.11 12.38
C GLN A 46 -34.30 -21.39 11.09
N THR A 47 -35.26 -20.66 10.53
CA THR A 47 -35.01 -19.70 9.44
C THR A 47 -34.30 -18.47 10.00
N ALA A 48 -33.20 -18.05 9.37
CA ALA A 48 -32.39 -16.90 9.79
C ALA A 48 -33.15 -15.55 9.77
N VAL A 49 -34.35 -15.49 9.20
CA VAL A 49 -35.15 -14.27 9.07
C VAL A 49 -35.91 -13.99 10.37
N VAL A 50 -35.65 -12.83 10.98
CA VAL A 50 -36.45 -12.29 12.08
C VAL A 50 -37.53 -11.38 11.50
N GLU A 51 -38.80 -11.73 11.73
CA GLU A 51 -39.94 -11.00 11.18
C GLU A 51 -39.96 -9.54 11.65
N GLY A 52 -40.05 -8.60 10.70
CA GLY A 52 -40.07 -7.16 10.96
C GLY A 52 -38.70 -6.49 11.12
N TRP A 53 -37.59 -7.25 11.13
CA TRP A 53 -36.24 -6.70 11.11
C TRP A 53 -35.74 -6.57 9.67
N VAL A 54 -35.50 -5.34 9.21
CA VAL A 54 -35.03 -5.03 7.85
C VAL A 54 -33.87 -4.05 7.91
N GLY A 55 -32.96 -4.12 6.93
CA GLY A 55 -31.77 -3.27 6.83
C GLY A 55 -30.46 -4.05 6.80
N GLU A 56 -29.34 -3.35 6.74
CA GLU A 56 -28.00 -3.93 6.60
C GLU A 56 -27.63 -4.87 7.76
N SER A 57 -28.00 -4.51 9.00
CA SER A 57 -27.80 -5.36 10.17
C SER A 57 -28.59 -6.67 10.12
N ALA A 58 -29.81 -6.65 9.56
CA ALA A 58 -30.61 -7.85 9.37
C ALA A 58 -30.00 -8.75 8.28
N ASN A 59 -29.49 -8.16 7.19
CA ASN A 59 -28.79 -8.89 6.13
C ASN A 59 -27.51 -9.55 6.65
N GLN A 60 -26.73 -8.83 7.46
CA GLN A 60 -25.49 -9.38 8.03
C GLN A 60 -25.78 -10.52 9.01
N TYR A 61 -26.79 -10.39 9.87
CA TYR A 61 -27.22 -11.48 10.75
C TYR A 61 -27.63 -12.72 9.96
N VAL A 62 -28.42 -12.55 8.90
CA VAL A 62 -28.82 -13.66 8.03
C VAL A 62 -27.60 -14.30 7.36
N SER A 63 -26.63 -13.50 6.91
CA SER A 63 -25.37 -13.99 6.35
C SER A 63 -24.60 -14.83 7.37
N ASP A 64 -24.36 -14.30 8.57
CA ASP A 64 -23.60 -14.98 9.63
C ASP A 64 -24.28 -16.30 10.06
N VAL A 65 -25.61 -16.32 10.19
CA VAL A 65 -26.36 -17.56 10.51
C VAL A 65 -26.22 -18.58 9.38
N ASN A 66 -26.27 -18.14 8.12
CA ASN A 66 -26.10 -19.02 6.97
C ASN A 66 -24.67 -19.57 6.89
N GLU A 67 -23.64 -18.78 7.21
CA GLU A 67 -22.25 -19.26 7.31
C GLU A 67 -22.11 -20.37 8.36
N ILE A 68 -22.69 -20.18 9.56
CA ILE A 68 -22.69 -21.22 10.61
C ILE A 68 -23.41 -22.48 10.09
N LYS A 69 -24.57 -22.31 9.46
CA LYS A 69 -25.35 -23.43 8.90
C LYS A 69 -24.55 -24.20 7.86
N THR A 70 -23.91 -23.52 6.91
CA THR A 70 -23.05 -24.16 5.90
C THR A 70 -21.87 -24.90 6.54
N ALA A 71 -21.22 -24.32 7.55
CA ALA A 71 -20.13 -24.98 8.27
C ALA A 71 -20.60 -26.27 8.99
N VAL A 72 -21.77 -26.21 9.63
CA VAL A 72 -22.37 -27.37 10.31
C VAL A 72 -22.77 -28.45 9.30
N GLU A 73 -23.44 -28.10 8.20
CA GLU A 73 -23.83 -29.04 7.14
C GLU A 73 -22.59 -29.71 6.49
N GLY A 74 -21.51 -28.95 6.30
CA GLY A 74 -20.22 -29.48 5.83
C GLY A 74 -19.60 -30.48 6.80
N ALA A 75 -19.61 -30.18 8.11
CA ALA A 75 -19.10 -31.09 9.13
C ALA A 75 -19.93 -32.37 9.19
N GLN A 76 -21.25 -32.26 9.12
CA GLN A 76 -22.17 -33.39 9.08
C GLN A 76 -21.92 -34.32 7.89
N THR A 77 -21.75 -33.74 6.71
CA THR A 77 -21.45 -34.49 5.48
C THR A 77 -20.15 -35.28 5.61
N SER A 78 -19.13 -34.66 6.20
CA SER A 78 -17.81 -35.27 6.42
C SER A 78 -17.87 -36.41 7.47
N ILE A 79 -18.63 -36.20 8.55
CA ILE A 79 -18.87 -37.19 9.60
C ILE A 79 -19.64 -38.40 9.06
N GLU A 80 -20.72 -38.19 8.30
CA GLU A 80 -21.51 -39.30 7.76
C GLU A 80 -20.70 -40.11 6.74
N SER A 81 -19.91 -39.44 5.89
CA SER A 81 -19.02 -40.12 4.94
C SER A 81 -18.01 -41.03 5.67
N SER A 82 -17.43 -40.54 6.77
CA SER A 82 -16.50 -41.31 7.60
C SER A 82 -17.19 -42.50 8.29
N ALA A 83 -18.38 -42.29 8.83
CA ALA A 83 -19.16 -43.35 9.47
C ALA A 83 -19.56 -44.44 8.46
N GLN A 84 -19.96 -44.06 7.24
CA GLN A 84 -20.32 -45.01 6.19
C GLN A 84 -19.12 -45.84 5.74
N ALA A 85 -17.93 -45.25 5.65
CA ALA A 85 -16.72 -45.98 5.30
C ALA A 85 -16.33 -47.01 6.38
N LEU A 86 -16.49 -46.67 7.67
CA LEU A 86 -16.29 -47.60 8.78
C LEU A 86 -17.31 -48.76 8.77
N VAL A 87 -18.57 -48.50 8.43
CA VAL A 87 -19.59 -49.55 8.29
C VAL A 87 -19.26 -50.52 7.15
N THR A 88 -18.76 -50.02 6.03
CA THR A 88 -18.29 -50.85 4.91
C THR A 88 -17.12 -51.72 5.36
N TYR A 89 -16.12 -51.14 6.02
CA TYR A 89 -14.99 -51.90 6.58
C TYR A 89 -15.44 -52.98 7.56
N GLN A 90 -16.34 -52.67 8.49
CA GLN A 90 -16.90 -53.66 9.42
C GLN A 90 -17.61 -54.82 8.70
N THR A 91 -18.37 -54.50 7.66
CA THR A 91 -19.11 -55.51 6.87
C THR A 91 -18.14 -56.47 6.20
N GLU A 92 -17.11 -55.96 5.52
CA GLU A 92 -16.08 -56.77 4.88
C GLU A 92 -15.30 -57.61 5.91
N PHE A 93 -14.95 -57.01 7.06
CA PHE A 93 -14.26 -57.71 8.15
C PHE A 93 -15.10 -58.85 8.75
N THR A 94 -16.41 -58.65 8.88
CA THR A 94 -17.34 -59.68 9.37
C THR A 94 -17.46 -60.83 8.36
N ASN A 95 -17.56 -60.50 7.07
CA ASN A 95 -17.60 -61.50 5.99
C ASN A 95 -16.30 -62.32 5.91
N LEU A 96 -15.14 -61.68 6.09
CA LEU A 96 -13.83 -62.34 6.07
C LEU A 96 -13.75 -63.48 7.09
N LYS A 97 -14.25 -63.27 8.33
CA LYS A 97 -14.25 -64.33 9.37
C LYS A 97 -14.99 -65.59 8.91
N ALA A 98 -16.15 -65.41 8.28
CA ALA A 98 -16.95 -66.51 7.75
C ALA A 98 -16.22 -67.21 6.58
N LYS A 99 -15.66 -66.43 5.65
CA LYS A 99 -14.91 -66.96 4.50
C LYS A 99 -13.66 -67.74 4.91
N ILE A 100 -12.86 -67.23 5.84
CA ILE A 100 -11.68 -67.93 6.36
C ILE A 100 -12.10 -69.25 7.01
N THR A 101 -13.20 -69.29 7.75
CA THR A 101 -13.69 -70.55 8.36
C THR A 101 -14.04 -71.59 7.28
N ALA A 102 -14.64 -71.16 6.17
CA ALA A 102 -14.91 -72.03 5.03
C ALA A 102 -13.61 -72.53 4.38
N HIS A 103 -12.64 -71.65 4.13
CA HIS A 103 -11.32 -72.01 3.58
C HIS A 103 -10.56 -72.98 4.48
N GLN A 104 -10.61 -72.79 5.81
CA GLN A 104 -10.04 -73.70 6.79
C GLN A 104 -10.67 -75.10 6.71
N THR A 105 -12.00 -75.16 6.55
CA THR A 105 -12.73 -76.43 6.39
C THR A 105 -12.33 -77.14 5.10
N THR A 106 -12.29 -76.43 3.98
CA THR A 106 -11.83 -76.98 2.68
C THR A 106 -10.40 -77.50 2.78
N TRP A 107 -9.50 -76.75 3.43
CA TRP A 107 -8.12 -77.16 3.67
C TRP A 107 -8.03 -78.47 4.46
N ASP A 108 -8.76 -78.56 5.57
CA ASP A 108 -8.77 -79.75 6.44
C ASP A 108 -9.38 -80.97 5.74
N ASP A 109 -10.47 -80.78 4.98
CA ASP A 109 -11.14 -81.84 4.21
C ASP A 109 -10.25 -82.37 3.07
N ASP A 110 -9.56 -81.48 2.35
CA ASP A 110 -8.61 -81.86 1.30
C ASP A 110 -7.39 -82.59 1.88
N LEU A 111 -6.85 -82.13 3.01
CA LEU A 111 -5.74 -82.79 3.71
C LEU A 111 -6.15 -84.18 4.22
N LYS A 112 -7.36 -84.30 4.77
CA LYS A 112 -7.93 -85.59 5.19
C LYS A 112 -8.07 -86.55 4.02
N THR A 113 -8.69 -86.10 2.93
CA THR A 113 -8.88 -86.90 1.71
C THR A 113 -7.54 -87.39 1.15
N TYR A 114 -6.53 -86.51 1.13
CA TYR A 114 -5.18 -86.87 0.73
C TYR A 114 -4.57 -87.96 1.64
N LYS A 115 -4.66 -87.80 2.97
CA LYS A 115 -4.15 -88.80 3.93
C LYS A 115 -4.81 -90.16 3.78
N GLU A 116 -6.13 -90.19 3.60
CA GLU A 116 -6.90 -91.42 3.36
C GLU A 116 -6.48 -92.10 2.04
N ALA A 117 -6.32 -91.33 0.96
CA ALA A 117 -5.89 -91.84 -0.34
C ALA A 117 -4.45 -92.38 -0.32
N VAL A 118 -3.53 -91.69 0.36
CA VAL A 118 -2.15 -92.17 0.54
C VAL A 118 -2.11 -93.44 1.39
N ALA A 119 -2.86 -93.50 2.49
CA ALA A 119 -2.95 -94.68 3.33
C ALA A 119 -3.50 -95.90 2.56
N ALA A 120 -4.48 -95.70 1.68
CA ALA A 120 -5.00 -96.75 0.80
C ALA A 120 -3.95 -97.25 -0.20
N GLN A 121 -3.19 -96.34 -0.84
CA GLN A 121 -2.10 -96.71 -1.74
C GLN A 121 -0.97 -97.44 -1.02
N GLU A 122 -0.64 -97.01 0.20
CA GLU A 122 0.37 -97.65 1.05
C GLU A 122 -0.05 -99.06 1.50
N ALA A 123 -1.31 -99.24 1.88
CA ALA A 123 -1.85 -100.55 2.23
C ALA A 123 -1.87 -101.51 1.03
N ASP A 124 -2.26 -101.01 -0.15
CA ASP A 124 -2.24 -101.79 -1.39
C ASP A 124 -0.80 -102.18 -1.79
N ARG A 125 0.14 -101.25 -1.68
CA ARG A 125 1.58 -101.49 -1.88
C ARG A 125 2.11 -102.57 -0.94
N GLU A 126 1.74 -102.53 0.34
CA GLU A 126 2.17 -103.50 1.34
C GLU A 126 1.56 -104.90 1.08
N ASN A 127 0.28 -104.97 0.70
CA ASN A 127 -0.36 -106.23 0.29
C ASN A 127 0.35 -106.85 -0.92
N ALA A 128 0.60 -106.06 -1.98
CA ALA A 128 1.29 -106.51 -3.17
C ALA A 128 2.75 -106.94 -2.89
N ARG A 129 3.43 -106.25 -1.97
CA ARG A 129 4.78 -106.61 -1.51
C ARG A 129 4.79 -107.95 -0.79
N ASN A 130 3.83 -108.19 0.11
CA ASN A 130 3.70 -109.44 0.84
C ASN A 130 3.36 -110.62 -0.09
N GLU A 131 2.49 -110.42 -1.07
CA GLU A 131 2.21 -111.42 -2.12
C GLU A 131 3.45 -111.72 -2.98
N SER A 132 4.21 -110.70 -3.38
CA SER A 132 5.46 -110.88 -4.14
C SER A 132 6.52 -111.64 -3.34
N ALA A 133 6.67 -111.34 -2.04
CA ALA A 133 7.64 -112.00 -1.15
C ALA A 133 7.30 -113.48 -0.90
N GLN A 134 6.02 -113.86 -0.95
CA GLN A 134 5.57 -115.25 -0.86
C GLN A 134 5.83 -116.03 -2.15
N ASN A 135 5.62 -115.39 -3.31
CA ASN A 135 5.71 -116.05 -4.62
C ASN A 135 7.15 -116.13 -5.17
N ASP A 136 8.03 -115.17 -4.84
CA ASP A 136 9.45 -115.15 -5.25
C ASP A 136 10.38 -114.71 -4.09
N PRO A 137 10.74 -115.64 -3.18
CA PRO A 137 11.57 -115.33 -2.01
C PRO A 137 13.03 -115.01 -2.41
N GLY A 138 13.32 -113.73 -2.63
CA GLY A 138 14.65 -113.22 -2.99
C GLY A 138 14.66 -112.25 -4.18
N GLY A 139 13.53 -112.09 -4.89
CA GLY A 139 13.36 -111.13 -5.98
C GLY A 139 13.29 -109.66 -5.51
N THR A 140 13.53 -108.73 -6.44
CA THR A 140 13.45 -107.28 -6.15
C THR A 140 12.02 -106.79 -6.41
N PHE A 141 11.34 -106.23 -5.41
CA PHE A 141 10.00 -105.66 -5.56
C PHE A 141 10.06 -104.25 -6.15
N ASP A 142 9.33 -104.02 -7.25
CA ASP A 142 9.23 -102.70 -7.89
C ASP A 142 8.03 -101.92 -7.33
N SER A 143 8.29 -100.91 -6.49
CA SER A 143 7.27 -100.03 -5.92
C SER A 143 6.92 -98.83 -6.80
N SER A 144 7.56 -98.69 -7.97
CA SER A 144 7.54 -97.44 -8.75
C SER A 144 6.12 -96.99 -9.15
N SER A 145 5.18 -97.92 -9.35
CA SER A 145 3.79 -97.58 -9.70
C SER A 145 3.06 -96.85 -8.56
N TRP A 146 3.15 -97.34 -7.32
CA TRP A 146 2.56 -96.68 -6.14
C TRP A 146 3.30 -95.39 -5.80
N ASP A 147 4.63 -95.37 -5.94
CA ASP A 147 5.42 -94.16 -5.70
C ASP A 147 5.05 -93.04 -6.69
N ASN A 148 4.75 -93.39 -7.95
CA ASN A 148 4.22 -92.46 -8.94
C ASN A 148 2.80 -91.97 -8.59
N GLU A 149 1.89 -92.85 -8.15
CA GLU A 149 0.54 -92.45 -7.74
C GLU A 149 0.54 -91.58 -6.47
N ILE A 150 1.33 -91.94 -5.45
CA ILE A 150 1.52 -91.11 -4.25
C ILE A 150 2.10 -89.74 -4.63
N SER A 151 3.03 -89.69 -5.59
CA SER A 151 3.57 -88.42 -6.11
C SER A 151 2.50 -87.57 -6.83
N LYS A 152 1.60 -88.19 -7.60
CA LYS A 152 0.45 -87.49 -8.21
C LYS A 152 -0.53 -86.96 -7.15
N LEU A 153 -0.84 -87.77 -6.13
CA LEU A 153 -1.66 -87.34 -4.99
C LEU A 153 -1.02 -86.15 -4.27
N LYS A 154 0.30 -86.19 -4.08
CA LYS A 154 1.10 -85.12 -3.46
C LYS A 154 1.00 -83.82 -4.28
N THR A 155 1.14 -83.92 -5.60
CA THR A 155 1.01 -82.78 -6.52
C THR A 155 -0.41 -82.21 -6.50
N ASN A 156 -1.43 -83.06 -6.42
CA ASN A 156 -2.83 -82.65 -6.38
C ASN A 156 -3.17 -81.87 -5.11
N ILE A 157 -2.82 -82.39 -3.93
CA ILE A 157 -3.08 -81.68 -2.67
C ILE A 157 -2.33 -80.34 -2.60
N GLU A 158 -1.10 -80.26 -3.11
CA GLU A 158 -0.38 -79.00 -3.19
C GLU A 158 -1.09 -77.97 -4.07
N ASN A 159 -1.62 -78.37 -5.23
CA ASN A 159 -2.36 -77.47 -6.10
C ASN A 159 -3.65 -76.97 -5.42
N LYS A 160 -4.36 -77.85 -4.70
CA LYS A 160 -5.54 -77.48 -3.92
C LYS A 160 -5.23 -76.54 -2.77
N GLN A 161 -4.16 -76.82 -2.01
CA GLN A 161 -3.67 -75.95 -0.94
C GLN A 161 -3.23 -74.58 -1.48
N LYS A 162 -2.54 -74.52 -2.62
CA LYS A 162 -2.16 -73.27 -3.29
C LYS A 162 -3.39 -72.45 -3.72
N GLU A 163 -4.40 -73.09 -4.29
CA GLU A 163 -5.62 -72.39 -4.71
C GLU A 163 -6.41 -71.87 -3.49
N THR A 164 -6.51 -72.66 -2.42
CA THR A 164 -7.16 -72.24 -1.18
C THR A 164 -6.42 -71.06 -0.52
N ALA A 165 -5.09 -71.12 -0.47
CA ALA A 165 -4.27 -70.01 0.05
C ALA A 165 -4.40 -68.74 -0.78
N LYS A 166 -4.50 -68.86 -2.11
CA LYS A 166 -4.75 -67.74 -3.02
C LYS A 166 -6.11 -67.08 -2.75
N LEU A 167 -7.16 -67.88 -2.57
CA LEU A 167 -8.50 -67.37 -2.22
C LEU A 167 -8.51 -66.68 -0.86
N TYR A 168 -7.85 -67.28 0.14
CA TYR A 168 -7.65 -66.68 1.46
C TYR A 168 -6.96 -65.30 1.36
N ASN A 169 -5.83 -65.21 0.65
CA ASN A 169 -5.09 -63.95 0.51
C ASN A 169 -5.93 -62.88 -0.20
N ALA A 170 -6.67 -63.25 -1.25
CA ALA A 170 -7.56 -62.32 -1.95
C ALA A 170 -8.67 -61.76 -1.04
N ASP A 171 -9.24 -62.59 -0.17
CA ASP A 171 -10.24 -62.13 0.81
C ASP A 171 -9.61 -61.22 1.88
N VAL A 172 -8.38 -61.47 2.31
CA VAL A 172 -7.65 -60.61 3.26
C VAL A 172 -7.31 -59.25 2.62
N GLU A 173 -6.81 -59.24 1.39
CA GLU A 173 -6.49 -58.01 0.63
C GLU A 173 -7.73 -57.13 0.39
N ALA A 174 -8.91 -57.73 0.23
CA ALA A 174 -10.16 -56.99 0.09
C ALA A 174 -10.52 -56.20 1.37
N VAL A 175 -10.32 -56.81 2.55
CA VAL A 175 -10.53 -56.13 3.83
C VAL A 175 -9.50 -55.04 4.08
N ASP A 176 -8.23 -55.27 3.73
CA ASP A 176 -7.17 -54.26 3.81
C ASP A 176 -7.49 -53.04 2.93
N SER A 177 -7.98 -53.29 1.71
CA SER A 177 -8.44 -52.23 0.80
C SER A 177 -9.62 -51.43 1.37
N ALA A 178 -10.58 -52.10 2.03
CA ALA A 178 -11.70 -51.43 2.70
C ALA A 178 -11.23 -50.60 3.91
N ALA A 179 -10.27 -51.11 4.69
CA ALA A 179 -9.66 -50.38 5.81
C ALA A 179 -8.93 -49.12 5.33
N SER A 180 -8.12 -49.25 4.27
CA SER A 180 -7.42 -48.12 3.63
C SER A 180 -8.40 -47.06 3.13
N THR A 181 -9.50 -47.48 2.50
CA THR A 181 -10.58 -46.56 2.08
C THR A 181 -11.18 -45.82 3.26
N ALA A 182 -11.50 -46.52 4.36
CA ALA A 182 -12.03 -45.90 5.56
C ALA A 182 -11.06 -44.89 6.20
N ALA A 183 -9.79 -45.24 6.30
CA ALA A 183 -8.75 -44.34 6.80
C ALA A 183 -8.63 -43.07 5.94
N ASN A 184 -8.62 -43.22 4.61
CA ASN A 184 -8.54 -42.10 3.68
C ASN A 184 -9.78 -41.19 3.77
N SER A 185 -10.98 -41.76 3.92
CA SER A 185 -12.21 -40.97 4.13
C SER A 185 -12.17 -40.15 5.42
N ILE A 186 -11.65 -40.73 6.52
CA ILE A 186 -11.50 -40.03 7.80
C ILE A 186 -10.46 -38.91 7.67
N ASN A 187 -9.31 -39.18 7.05
CA ASN A 187 -8.28 -38.17 6.84
C ASN A 187 -8.79 -37.01 5.97
N ALA A 188 -9.50 -37.31 4.88
CA ALA A 188 -10.11 -36.30 4.02
C ALA A 188 -11.13 -35.43 4.78
N ALA A 189 -11.93 -36.02 5.67
CA ALA A 189 -12.87 -35.29 6.52
C ALA A 189 -12.15 -34.36 7.52
N LEU A 190 -11.02 -34.80 8.08
CA LEU A 190 -10.24 -34.00 9.03
C LEU A 190 -9.43 -32.90 8.32
N GLU A 191 -8.94 -33.14 7.11
CA GLU A 191 -8.13 -32.20 6.32
C GLU A 191 -8.84 -30.86 6.09
N VAL A 192 -10.17 -30.87 5.98
CA VAL A 192 -11.00 -29.66 5.85
C VAL A 192 -10.81 -28.70 7.03
N TYR A 193 -10.55 -29.24 8.22
CA TYR A 193 -10.45 -28.46 9.47
C TYR A 193 -9.04 -28.42 10.05
N ILE A 194 -8.19 -29.36 9.63
CA ILE A 194 -6.81 -29.53 10.08
C ILE A 194 -5.92 -29.72 8.84
N PRO A 195 -5.60 -28.63 8.12
CA PRO A 195 -4.75 -28.72 6.93
C PRO A 195 -3.39 -29.35 7.27
N GLY A 196 -2.94 -30.30 6.45
CA GLY A 196 -1.69 -31.03 6.63
C GLY A 196 -1.78 -32.28 7.52
N ILE A 197 -2.98 -32.67 7.98
CA ILE A 197 -3.17 -33.90 8.78
C ILE A 197 -2.96 -35.15 7.93
N SER A 198 -3.37 -35.11 6.65
CA SER A 198 -3.23 -36.24 5.72
C SER A 198 -1.78 -36.47 5.28
N SER A 199 -0.94 -35.43 5.27
CA SER A 199 0.49 -35.49 4.92
C SER A 199 1.39 -35.79 6.12
N GLY A 200 0.86 -35.74 7.35
CA GLY A 200 1.64 -35.84 8.59
C GLY A 200 2.51 -34.60 8.87
N GLU A 201 2.35 -33.53 8.08
CA GLU A 201 3.05 -32.25 8.25
C GLU A 201 2.46 -31.46 9.42
N ALA A 202 1.14 -31.61 9.66
CA ALA A 202 0.52 -31.24 10.92
C ALA A 202 0.96 -32.25 11.99
N ALA A 203 2.15 -32.07 12.56
CA ALA A 203 2.57 -32.79 13.77
C ALA A 203 1.41 -32.77 14.80
N ALA A 204 1.27 -33.84 15.59
CA ALA A 204 0.17 -34.16 16.51
C ALA A 204 -0.25 -33.04 17.50
N VAL A 205 -0.74 -31.91 16.98
CA VAL A 205 -1.26 -30.76 17.70
C VAL A 205 -2.76 -30.80 17.47
N THR A 206 -3.51 -31.09 18.53
CA THR A 206 -4.96 -30.90 18.52
C THR A 206 -5.23 -29.42 18.29
N PRO A 207 -5.85 -29.02 17.17
CA PRO A 207 -6.14 -27.62 16.93
C PRO A 207 -7.06 -27.13 18.05
N ASN A 208 -6.77 -25.94 18.55
CA ASN A 208 -7.56 -25.36 19.61
C ASN A 208 -8.87 -24.78 19.00
N ARG A 209 -9.77 -24.31 19.86
CA ARG A 209 -11.07 -23.78 19.41
C ARG A 209 -10.92 -22.53 18.51
N SER A 210 -9.95 -21.66 18.74
CA SER A 210 -9.74 -20.46 17.91
C SER A 210 -9.20 -20.84 16.53
N ASP A 211 -8.26 -21.79 16.45
CA ASP A 211 -7.71 -22.28 15.16
C ASP A 211 -8.83 -22.85 14.27
N LEU A 212 -9.71 -23.67 14.87
CA LEU A 212 -10.88 -24.22 14.18
C LEU A 212 -11.86 -23.13 13.77
N GLY A 213 -12.11 -22.16 14.66
CA GLY A 213 -12.94 -21.01 14.37
C GLY A 213 -12.44 -20.26 13.14
N VAL A 214 -11.16 -19.87 13.11
CA VAL A 214 -10.55 -19.12 11.99
C VAL A 214 -10.64 -19.92 10.70
N THR A 215 -10.38 -21.23 10.74
CA THR A 215 -10.53 -22.10 9.57
C THR A 215 -11.96 -22.13 9.05
N MET A 216 -12.96 -22.17 9.94
CA MET A 216 -14.37 -22.25 9.58
C MET A 216 -14.97 -20.91 9.14
N PHE A 217 -14.60 -19.82 9.81
CA PHE A 217 -15.31 -18.54 9.73
C PHE A 217 -14.40 -17.36 9.36
N GLY A 218 -13.08 -17.50 9.45
CA GLY A 218 -12.13 -16.41 9.23
C GLY A 218 -12.08 -15.91 7.78
N GLY A 219 -12.56 -16.68 6.81
CA GLY A 219 -12.65 -16.26 5.41
C GLY A 219 -13.82 -15.30 5.11
N GLY A 220 -14.77 -15.13 6.03
CA GLY A 220 -15.92 -14.25 5.86
C GLY A 220 -15.61 -12.76 6.05
N THR A 221 -16.57 -11.91 5.68
CA THR A 221 -16.50 -10.44 5.78
C THR A 221 -17.47 -9.86 6.81
N GLY A 222 -18.10 -10.72 7.62
CA GLY A 222 -19.09 -10.36 8.63
C GLY A 222 -18.57 -10.25 10.06
N LEU A 223 -19.49 -10.01 11.00
CA LEU A 223 -19.20 -9.93 12.43
C LEU A 223 -18.69 -11.28 12.97
N LEU A 224 -19.24 -12.40 12.52
CA LEU A 224 -18.77 -13.73 12.92
C LEU A 224 -17.28 -13.94 12.59
N ALA A 225 -16.89 -13.61 11.36
CA ALA A 225 -15.50 -13.71 10.92
C ALA A 225 -14.58 -12.80 11.75
N ALA A 226 -15.03 -11.59 12.04
CA ALA A 226 -14.31 -10.62 12.85
C ALA A 226 -14.17 -11.07 14.32
N GLN A 227 -15.25 -11.57 14.95
CA GLN A 227 -15.21 -12.10 16.31
C GLN A 227 -14.25 -13.29 16.42
N THR A 228 -14.26 -14.15 15.41
CA THR A 228 -13.36 -15.30 15.34
C THR A 228 -11.89 -14.88 15.27
N LYS A 229 -11.55 -13.95 14.36
CA LYS A 229 -10.19 -13.38 14.25
C LYS A 229 -9.79 -12.64 15.53
N TRP A 230 -10.73 -11.97 16.17
CA TRP A 230 -10.52 -11.27 17.43
C TRP A 230 -10.21 -12.23 18.59
N GLU A 231 -10.93 -13.34 18.73
CA GLU A 231 -10.67 -14.36 19.76
C GLU A 231 -9.29 -15.01 19.57
N ASP A 232 -8.91 -15.28 18.33
CA ASP A 232 -7.58 -15.78 17.98
C ASP A 232 -6.48 -14.76 18.36
N ALA A 233 -6.65 -13.51 17.95
CA ALA A 233 -5.75 -12.41 18.30
C ALA A 233 -5.59 -12.25 19.82
N MET A 234 -6.70 -12.35 20.58
CA MET A 234 -6.72 -12.25 22.04
C MET A 234 -6.05 -13.44 22.75
N THR A 235 -5.97 -14.59 22.07
CA THR A 235 -5.25 -15.78 22.55
C THR A 235 -3.74 -15.65 22.34
N ASP A 236 -3.33 -15.05 21.23
CA ASP A 236 -1.92 -14.90 20.86
C ASP A 236 -1.23 -13.67 21.47
N ALA A 237 -1.95 -12.55 21.61
CA ALA A 237 -1.40 -11.30 22.13
C ALA A 237 -0.68 -11.43 23.49
N PRO A 238 -1.20 -12.18 24.49
CA PRO A 238 -0.47 -12.43 25.74
C PRO A 238 0.84 -13.20 25.55
N GLN A 239 0.91 -14.11 24.57
CA GLN A 239 2.12 -14.88 24.30
C GLN A 239 3.21 -13.99 23.69
N ALA A 240 2.83 -13.13 22.75
CA ALA A 240 3.72 -12.13 22.16
C ALA A 240 4.21 -11.12 23.22
N ALA A 241 3.32 -10.60 24.06
CA ALA A 241 3.68 -9.68 25.15
C ALA A 241 4.64 -10.32 26.18
N ARG A 242 4.55 -11.63 26.44
CA ARG A 242 5.48 -12.35 27.33
C ARG A 242 6.92 -12.35 26.80
N LEU A 243 7.14 -12.42 25.49
CA LEU A 243 8.48 -12.30 24.90
C LEU A 243 9.07 -10.93 25.22
N LEU A 244 8.27 -9.88 25.10
CA LEU A 244 8.70 -8.51 25.41
C LEU A 244 8.94 -8.25 26.91
N ASN A 245 8.53 -9.17 27.79
CA ASN A 245 8.82 -9.12 29.23
C ASN A 245 10.09 -9.91 29.61
N GLN A 246 10.72 -10.61 28.66
CA GLN A 246 12.00 -11.28 28.88
C GLN A 246 13.11 -10.25 28.71
N THR A 247 13.40 -9.48 29.75
CA THR A 247 14.35 -8.37 29.68
C THR A 247 15.79 -8.80 29.92
N ASP A 248 16.70 -8.19 29.17
CA ASP A 248 18.13 -8.23 29.42
C ASP A 248 18.46 -7.34 30.64
N PRO A 249 19.18 -7.85 31.65
CA PRO A 249 19.45 -7.10 32.88
C PRO A 249 20.31 -5.84 32.71
N ASP A 250 21.17 -5.81 31.69
CA ASP A 250 22.15 -4.74 31.48
C ASP A 250 21.52 -3.57 30.71
N THR A 251 20.67 -3.88 29.73
CA THR A 251 20.02 -2.87 28.86
C THR A 251 18.58 -2.55 29.26
N GLY A 252 17.92 -3.44 30.01
CA GLY A 252 16.49 -3.31 30.35
C GLY A 252 15.55 -3.46 29.14
N LEU A 253 16.07 -3.85 27.96
CA LEU A 253 15.32 -4.15 26.74
C LEU A 253 14.88 -5.61 26.71
N PRO A 254 13.87 -6.01 25.90
CA PRO A 254 13.62 -7.42 25.64
C PRO A 254 14.87 -8.09 25.04
N THR A 255 15.31 -9.23 25.56
CA THR A 255 16.54 -9.92 25.11
C THR A 255 16.58 -10.12 23.59
N GLU A 256 17.77 -10.14 22.99
CA GLU A 256 17.95 -10.35 21.55
C GLU A 256 17.22 -11.61 21.04
N ALA A 257 17.30 -12.71 21.80
CA ALA A 257 16.63 -13.96 21.45
C ALA A 257 15.09 -13.83 21.50
N ALA A 258 14.55 -13.10 22.47
CA ALA A 258 13.12 -12.85 22.56
C ALA A 258 12.62 -11.96 21.42
N LEU A 259 13.37 -10.92 21.03
CA LEU A 259 13.06 -10.08 19.88
C LEU A 259 13.08 -10.87 18.57
N LYS A 260 14.12 -11.68 18.34
CA LYS A 260 14.19 -12.54 17.14
C LYS A 260 12.99 -13.47 17.04
N LYS A 261 12.65 -14.15 18.14
CA LYS A 261 11.48 -15.02 18.21
C LYS A 261 10.17 -14.27 18.03
N PHE A 262 10.06 -13.05 18.57
CA PHE A 262 8.90 -12.19 18.37
C PHE A 262 8.73 -11.82 16.90
N ASN A 263 9.79 -11.31 16.27
CA ASN A 263 9.78 -10.90 14.87
C ASN A 263 9.45 -12.09 13.94
N GLU A 264 10.06 -13.24 14.17
CA GLU A 264 9.82 -14.46 13.38
C GLU A 264 8.37 -14.94 13.50
N LYS A 265 7.80 -14.95 14.72
CA LYS A 265 6.45 -15.51 14.94
C LYS A 265 5.33 -14.52 14.67
N TYR A 266 5.53 -13.23 14.96
CA TYR A 266 4.46 -12.23 15.04
C TYR A 266 4.68 -11.00 14.14
N GLY A 267 5.87 -10.82 13.55
CA GLY A 267 6.20 -9.63 12.76
C GLY A 267 5.24 -9.41 11.59
N ASN A 268 5.17 -10.36 10.67
CA ASN A 268 4.26 -10.30 9.50
C ASN A 268 2.80 -10.12 9.91
N ARG A 269 2.39 -10.70 11.04
CA ARG A 269 1.02 -10.60 11.54
C ARG A 269 0.72 -9.16 12.00
N LEU A 270 1.68 -8.43 12.57
CA LEU A 270 1.47 -7.03 12.95
C LEU A 270 1.27 -6.09 11.76
N ALA A 271 1.81 -6.42 10.60
CA ALA A 271 1.65 -5.62 9.40
C ALA A 271 0.42 -5.97 8.56
N SER A 272 -0.23 -7.11 8.83
CA SER A 272 -1.34 -7.61 8.00
C SER A 272 -2.63 -7.86 8.77
N ASP A 273 -2.59 -8.05 10.09
CA ASP A 273 -3.74 -8.43 10.92
C ASP A 273 -4.07 -7.31 11.93
N PRO A 274 -5.06 -6.44 11.64
CA PRO A 274 -5.45 -5.35 12.54
C PRO A 274 -6.06 -5.85 13.86
N TYR A 275 -6.60 -7.08 13.89
CA TYR A 275 -7.12 -7.71 15.11
C TYR A 275 -5.97 -8.01 16.07
N PHE A 276 -4.92 -8.67 15.57
CA PHE A 276 -3.73 -8.98 16.36
C PHE A 276 -2.95 -7.74 16.77
N ALA A 277 -2.76 -6.77 15.87
CA ALA A 277 -2.11 -5.50 16.18
C ALA A 277 -2.81 -4.79 17.36
N SER A 278 -4.14 -4.67 17.30
CA SER A 278 -4.94 -4.05 18.36
C SER A 278 -4.89 -4.85 19.66
N ALA A 279 -5.05 -6.17 19.60
CA ALA A 279 -5.00 -7.04 20.78
C ALA A 279 -3.62 -6.98 21.46
N LEU A 280 -2.53 -6.97 20.69
CA LEU A 280 -1.17 -6.90 21.22
C LEU A 280 -0.89 -5.54 21.86
N LEU A 281 -1.20 -4.44 21.18
CA LEU A 281 -0.97 -3.09 21.71
C LEU A 281 -1.80 -2.82 22.96
N ASN A 282 -2.98 -3.43 23.09
CA ASN A 282 -3.73 -3.44 24.34
C ASN A 282 -2.98 -4.14 25.48
N LYS A 283 -2.25 -5.23 25.21
CA LYS A 283 -1.46 -5.94 26.23
C LYS A 283 -0.15 -5.25 26.59
N ILE A 284 0.46 -4.54 25.65
CA ILE A 284 1.75 -3.86 25.86
C ILE A 284 1.54 -2.48 26.50
N GLY A 285 0.56 -1.71 26.00
CA GLY A 285 0.32 -0.31 26.37
C GLY A 285 1.32 0.67 25.77
N ALA A 286 0.93 1.93 25.64
CA ALA A 286 1.75 2.96 25.00
C ALA A 286 3.06 3.25 25.75
N GLU A 287 3.02 3.37 27.07
CA GLU A 287 4.19 3.70 27.92
C GLU A 287 5.38 2.76 27.70
N LYS A 288 5.10 1.45 27.55
CA LYS A 288 6.15 0.46 27.33
C LYS A 288 6.81 0.61 25.95
N LEU A 289 6.07 1.06 24.92
CA LEU A 289 6.63 1.34 23.60
C LEU A 289 7.65 2.48 23.68
N TYR A 290 7.29 3.59 24.33
CA TYR A 290 8.21 4.70 24.54
C TYR A 290 9.44 4.31 25.36
N SER A 291 9.28 3.49 26.41
CA SER A 291 10.42 2.99 27.19
C SER A 291 11.37 2.14 26.35
N ILE A 292 10.85 1.24 25.50
CA ILE A 292 11.67 0.43 24.59
C ILE A 292 12.38 1.31 23.56
N ALA A 293 11.68 2.28 22.96
CA ALA A 293 12.28 3.19 21.99
C ALA A 293 13.39 4.04 22.63
N GLY A 294 13.16 4.62 23.82
CA GLY A 294 14.17 5.37 24.55
C GLY A 294 15.43 4.54 24.82
N LYS A 295 15.29 3.30 25.28
CA LYS A 295 16.40 2.36 25.48
C LYS A 295 17.13 1.98 24.19
N SER A 296 16.41 1.91 23.09
CA SER A 296 16.98 1.52 21.78
C SER A 296 17.93 2.56 21.19
N THR A 297 17.99 3.75 21.79
CA THR A 297 18.90 4.83 21.38
C THR A 297 20.34 4.66 21.91
N ASP A 298 20.58 3.72 22.83
CA ASP A 298 21.91 3.48 23.40
C ASP A 298 22.90 2.99 22.33
N GLN A 299 24.03 3.68 22.21
CA GLN A 299 25.07 3.39 21.23
C GLN A 299 25.93 2.18 21.59
N ASN A 300 25.82 1.65 22.81
CA ASN A 300 26.57 0.49 23.27
C ASN A 300 25.89 -0.85 22.94
N ILE A 301 24.68 -0.81 22.35
CA ILE A 301 23.94 -2.02 21.98
C ILE A 301 24.69 -2.76 20.84
N PRO A 302 24.95 -4.08 20.97
CA PRO A 302 25.58 -4.87 19.92
C PRO A 302 24.82 -4.83 18.59
N ALA A 303 25.53 -4.86 17.46
CA ALA A 303 24.92 -4.73 16.14
C ALA A 303 23.83 -5.78 15.83
N SER A 304 24.01 -7.03 16.27
CA SER A 304 23.00 -8.09 16.10
C SER A 304 21.70 -7.80 16.84
N TYR A 305 21.83 -7.19 18.02
CA TYR A 305 20.71 -6.77 18.85
C TYR A 305 20.01 -5.54 18.25
N VAL A 306 20.77 -4.57 17.73
CA VAL A 306 20.22 -3.44 16.94
C VAL A 306 19.41 -3.93 15.75
N SER A 307 19.88 -4.93 14.99
CA SER A 307 19.10 -5.49 13.88
C SER A 307 17.77 -6.10 14.35
N ALA A 308 17.75 -6.82 15.47
CA ALA A 308 16.52 -7.39 16.02
C ALA A 308 15.56 -6.31 16.55
N LEU A 309 16.09 -5.25 17.17
CA LEU A 309 15.31 -4.08 17.62
C LEU A 309 14.73 -3.29 16.45
N LYS A 310 15.49 -3.14 15.37
CA LYS A 310 15.00 -2.49 14.14
C LYS A 310 13.84 -3.25 13.54
N SER A 311 13.97 -4.55 13.31
CA SER A 311 12.84 -5.37 12.82
C SER A 311 11.66 -5.36 13.79
N PHE A 312 11.90 -5.31 15.10
CA PHE A 312 10.81 -5.12 16.06
C PHE A 312 10.11 -3.76 15.89
N THR A 313 10.89 -2.69 15.70
CA THR A 313 10.38 -1.32 15.51
C THR A 313 9.58 -1.19 14.22
N GLU A 314 10.06 -1.78 13.12
CA GLU A 314 9.36 -1.85 11.84
C GLU A 314 7.99 -2.53 11.99
N ASN A 315 7.96 -3.74 12.57
CA ASN A 315 6.73 -4.52 12.74
C ASN A 315 5.75 -3.86 13.73
N VAL A 316 6.24 -3.30 14.84
CA VAL A 316 5.39 -2.59 15.81
C VAL A 316 4.89 -1.26 15.25
N GLY A 317 5.69 -0.57 14.44
CA GLY A 317 5.28 0.62 13.69
C GLY A 317 4.09 0.33 12.79
N ALA A 318 4.17 -0.73 11.99
CA ALA A 318 3.05 -1.23 11.18
C ALA A 318 1.82 -1.57 12.04
N GLY A 319 2.03 -2.23 13.18
CA GLY A 319 0.97 -2.52 14.13
C GLY A 319 0.30 -1.26 14.73
N ILE A 320 1.07 -0.19 15.01
CA ILE A 320 0.53 1.09 15.46
C ILE A 320 -0.32 1.72 14.37
N ILE A 321 0.14 1.73 13.12
CA ILE A 321 -0.61 2.24 11.97
C ILE A 321 -1.97 1.52 11.89
N LEU A 322 -1.98 0.19 11.89
CA LEU A 322 -3.24 -0.59 11.81
C LEU A 322 -4.14 -0.38 13.03
N ALA A 323 -3.61 -0.46 14.25
CA ALA A 323 -4.41 -0.36 15.47
C ALA A 323 -5.03 1.03 15.67
N THR A 324 -4.44 2.06 15.07
CA THR A 324 -4.96 3.44 15.09
C THR A 324 -5.82 3.77 13.86
N GLY A 325 -6.35 2.75 13.19
CA GLY A 325 -7.33 2.89 12.10
C GLY A 325 -6.70 3.09 10.72
N GLY A 326 -5.46 2.66 10.53
CA GLY A 326 -4.76 2.71 9.25
C GLY A 326 -5.39 1.84 8.15
N ASN A 327 -4.95 2.07 6.93
CA ASN A 327 -5.39 1.39 5.71
C ASN A 327 -4.28 0.55 5.07
N SER A 328 -4.65 -0.27 4.09
CA SER A 328 -3.69 -1.00 3.26
C SER A 328 -4.11 -1.09 1.79
N THR A 329 -3.13 -1.02 0.90
CA THR A 329 -3.29 -1.31 -0.54
C THR A 329 -3.32 -2.81 -0.86
N GLN A 330 -2.93 -3.68 0.07
CA GLN A 330 -2.88 -5.14 -0.13
C GLN A 330 -3.94 -5.92 0.65
N ASN A 331 -4.30 -5.49 1.87
CA ASN A 331 -5.24 -6.21 2.73
C ASN A 331 -6.52 -5.39 3.06
N THR A 332 -7.08 -4.74 2.05
CA THR A 332 -8.18 -3.79 2.19
C THR A 332 -9.45 -4.42 2.78
N GLU A 333 -9.80 -5.66 2.40
CA GLU A 333 -11.03 -6.32 2.89
C GLU A 333 -10.97 -6.62 4.40
N ALA A 334 -9.85 -7.16 4.90
CA ALA A 334 -9.73 -7.50 6.32
C ALA A 334 -9.73 -6.25 7.21
N ILE A 335 -9.08 -5.17 6.76
CA ILE A 335 -9.03 -3.88 7.45
C ILE A 335 -10.38 -3.19 7.41
N SER A 336 -11.04 -3.16 6.24
CA SER A 336 -12.38 -2.60 6.09
C SER A 336 -13.41 -3.31 6.98
N ASN A 337 -13.37 -4.65 7.03
CA ASN A 337 -14.21 -5.40 7.95
C ASN A 337 -13.88 -5.06 9.42
N PHE A 338 -12.60 -5.05 9.81
CA PHE A 338 -12.23 -4.71 11.18
C PHE A 338 -12.73 -3.32 11.60
N ASN A 339 -12.52 -2.31 10.76
CA ASN A 339 -12.94 -0.93 11.02
C ASN A 339 -14.49 -0.79 11.02
N SER A 340 -15.23 -1.62 10.29
CA SER A 340 -16.69 -1.55 10.25
C SER A 340 -17.37 -2.20 11.46
N VAL A 341 -16.73 -3.17 12.12
CA VAL A 341 -17.32 -3.90 13.26
C VAL A 341 -16.60 -3.72 14.60
N ASP A 342 -15.59 -2.87 14.69
CA ASP A 342 -14.81 -2.63 15.92
C ASP A 342 -15.66 -2.22 17.15
N LYS A 343 -16.81 -1.59 16.94
CA LYS A 343 -17.78 -1.24 18.00
C LYS A 343 -18.42 -2.47 18.63
N ALA A 344 -18.55 -3.55 17.87
CA ALA A 344 -19.13 -4.81 18.30
C ALA A 344 -18.09 -5.78 18.89
N LEU A 345 -16.81 -5.56 18.63
CA LEU A 345 -15.71 -6.30 19.24
C LEU A 345 -15.41 -5.74 20.64
N SER A 346 -14.99 -6.59 21.58
CA SER A 346 -14.70 -6.17 22.94
C SER A 346 -13.40 -6.74 23.51
N ILE A 347 -12.66 -5.89 24.22
CA ILE A 347 -11.36 -6.20 24.84
C ILE A 347 -11.53 -7.03 26.13
N ASP A 348 -12.57 -6.77 26.90
CA ASP A 348 -12.82 -7.36 28.23
C ASP A 348 -14.30 -7.72 28.46
N GLY A 349 -15.07 -7.82 27.37
CA GLY A 349 -16.53 -8.00 27.37
C GLY A 349 -17.32 -6.74 27.74
N LYS A 350 -16.66 -5.59 27.95
CA LYS A 350 -17.31 -4.32 28.31
C LYS A 350 -16.85 -3.15 27.43
N THR A 351 -15.55 -3.03 27.22
CA THR A 351 -14.92 -1.97 26.43
C THR A 351 -14.88 -2.40 24.98
N SER A 352 -15.49 -1.61 24.08
CA SER A 352 -15.39 -1.86 22.65
C SER A 352 -13.97 -1.62 22.14
N VAL A 353 -13.61 -2.23 21.00
CA VAL A 353 -12.29 -1.99 20.39
C VAL A 353 -12.16 -0.53 19.94
N GLU A 354 -13.22 0.09 19.41
CA GLU A 354 -13.26 1.54 19.11
C GLU A 354 -12.95 2.39 20.35
N SER A 355 -13.60 2.12 21.49
CA SER A 355 -13.38 2.88 22.73
C SER A 355 -11.97 2.69 23.27
N TRP A 356 -11.44 1.46 23.18
CA TRP A 356 -10.05 1.19 23.51
C TRP A 356 -9.09 1.92 22.58
N ARG A 357 -9.33 1.96 21.27
CA ARG A 357 -8.51 2.67 20.29
C ARG A 357 -8.38 4.14 20.66
N SER A 358 -9.51 4.82 20.92
CA SER A 358 -9.51 6.22 21.36
C SER A 358 -8.68 6.42 22.62
N LYS A 359 -8.82 5.54 23.63
CA LYS A 359 -8.01 5.60 24.85
C LYS A 359 -6.52 5.39 24.55
N PHE A 360 -6.17 4.38 23.75
CA PHE A 360 -4.79 4.08 23.38
C PHE A 360 -4.14 5.26 22.67
N GLN A 361 -4.86 5.93 21.77
CA GLN A 361 -4.42 7.17 21.13
C GLN A 361 -4.24 8.31 22.13
N GLY A 362 -5.13 8.46 23.10
CA GLY A 362 -4.94 9.38 24.23
C GLY A 362 -3.66 9.08 25.04
N ASP A 363 -3.37 7.80 25.26
CA ASP A 363 -2.13 7.37 25.92
C ASP A 363 -0.89 7.65 25.04
N LEU A 364 -0.97 7.51 23.71
CA LEU A 364 0.09 7.91 22.77
C LEU A 364 0.35 9.41 22.85
N ILE A 365 -0.70 10.24 22.85
CA ILE A 365 -0.60 11.70 22.98
C ILE A 365 0.07 12.08 24.31
N SER A 366 -0.46 11.58 25.43
CA SER A 366 0.04 11.88 26.77
C SER A 366 1.52 11.51 26.94
N ASN A 367 1.94 10.37 26.39
CA ASN A 367 3.33 9.94 26.44
C ASN A 367 4.23 10.64 25.42
N GLY A 368 3.68 11.08 24.28
CA GLY A 368 4.40 11.86 23.26
C GLY A 368 4.89 13.21 23.78
N GLN A 369 4.14 13.81 24.72
CA GLN A 369 4.46 15.09 25.37
C GLN A 369 5.54 15.00 26.47
N LYS A 370 6.03 13.79 26.78
CA LYS A 370 7.04 13.56 27.82
C LYS A 370 8.44 13.49 27.22
N LYS A 371 9.47 13.72 28.04
CA LYS A 371 10.87 13.45 27.69
C LYS A 371 11.33 12.12 28.30
N TYR A 372 12.11 11.36 27.55
CA TYR A 372 12.65 10.06 27.94
C TYR A 372 14.17 10.06 27.92
N SER A 373 14.77 9.36 28.88
CA SER A 373 16.21 9.09 28.89
C SER A 373 16.58 7.92 27.97
N HIS A 374 17.88 7.72 27.74
CA HIS A 374 18.39 6.48 27.12
C HIS A 374 18.13 5.23 27.97
N ASP A 375 17.70 5.38 29.23
CA ASP A 375 17.28 4.25 30.08
C ASP A 375 15.78 3.96 29.91
N GLY A 376 15.07 4.69 29.04
CA GLY A 376 13.63 4.54 28.78
C GLY A 376 12.74 5.03 29.92
N GLU A 377 13.28 5.82 30.84
CA GLU A 377 12.57 6.41 31.97
C GLU A 377 12.13 7.85 31.65
N VAL A 378 10.94 8.23 32.12
CA VAL A 378 10.40 9.59 32.00
C VAL A 378 11.24 10.56 32.84
N ILE A 379 11.70 11.63 32.22
CA ILE A 379 12.49 12.68 32.88
C ILE A 379 11.56 13.75 33.40
N THR A 380 11.62 14.02 34.72
CA THR A 380 10.78 15.01 35.42
C THR A 380 11.55 16.21 35.96
N GLU A 381 12.89 16.20 35.88
CA GLU A 381 13.78 17.26 36.36
C GLU A 381 14.73 17.72 35.24
N ASN A 382 15.23 18.96 35.31
CA ASN A 382 16.29 19.47 34.45
C ASN A 382 17.61 18.72 34.71
N ARG A 383 17.73 17.49 34.22
CA ARG A 383 18.98 16.72 34.26
C ARG A 383 19.86 17.11 33.08
N THR A 384 21.18 17.09 33.29
CA THR A 384 22.21 17.27 32.26
C THR A 384 22.40 16.04 31.35
N GLN A 385 21.39 15.17 31.25
CA GLN A 385 21.42 13.93 30.46
C GLN A 385 20.74 14.15 29.10
N ILE A 386 21.20 13.42 28.09
CA ILE A 386 20.55 13.34 26.77
C ILE A 386 19.10 12.86 26.97
N SER A 387 18.15 13.60 26.41
CA SER A 387 16.71 13.31 26.48
C SER A 387 16.06 13.34 25.12
N TYR A 388 15.14 12.41 24.87
CA TYR A 388 14.36 12.27 23.63
C TYR A 388 12.92 12.68 23.89
N LEU A 389 12.33 13.49 23.02
CA LEU A 389 10.90 13.82 23.11
C LEU A 389 10.08 12.58 22.72
N GLY A 390 8.99 12.31 23.44
CA GLY A 390 8.12 11.17 23.16
C GLY A 390 7.67 11.16 21.70
N TYR A 391 7.17 12.28 21.17
CA TYR A 391 6.75 12.34 19.76
C TYR A 391 7.85 11.96 18.77
N GLU A 392 9.12 12.26 19.05
CA GLU A 392 10.25 11.79 18.23
C GLU A 392 10.34 10.26 18.23
N LEU A 393 10.22 9.62 19.40
CA LEU A 393 10.21 8.16 19.55
C LEU A 393 9.00 7.51 18.87
N LEU A 394 7.81 8.12 18.96
CA LEU A 394 6.63 7.67 18.21
C LEU A 394 6.85 7.81 16.70
N GLY A 395 7.45 8.93 16.27
CA GLY A 395 7.85 9.16 14.89
C GLY A 395 8.79 8.10 14.37
N GLN A 396 9.73 7.60 15.18
CA GLN A 396 10.61 6.49 14.80
C GLN A 396 9.83 5.20 14.52
N TYR A 397 8.84 4.85 15.35
CA TYR A 397 7.99 3.68 15.07
C TYR A 397 7.22 3.87 13.77
N ILE A 398 6.54 5.01 13.59
CA ILE A 398 5.70 5.28 12.43
C ILE A 398 6.55 5.29 11.14
N GLY A 399 7.68 6.00 11.14
CA GLY A 399 8.58 6.11 9.97
C GLY A 399 9.23 4.77 9.60
N HIS A 400 9.75 4.01 10.57
CA HIS A 400 10.26 2.66 10.30
C HIS A 400 9.15 1.71 9.81
N GLY A 401 7.96 1.80 10.40
CA GLY A 401 6.79 1.02 9.99
C GLY A 401 6.40 1.29 8.54
N ALA A 402 6.18 2.56 8.17
CA ALA A 402 5.82 2.95 6.82
C ALA A 402 6.89 2.59 5.78
N LYS A 403 8.18 2.72 6.14
CA LYS A 403 9.28 2.37 5.23
C LYS A 403 9.40 0.86 5.00
N ALA A 404 9.15 0.05 6.01
CA ALA A 404 9.18 -1.42 5.89
C ALA A 404 7.91 -1.99 5.26
N HIS A 405 6.78 -1.28 5.45
CA HIS A 405 5.45 -1.67 4.98
C HIS A 405 4.80 -0.52 4.19
N PRO A 406 5.32 -0.22 2.97
CA PRO A 406 4.80 0.85 2.13
C PRO A 406 3.37 0.61 1.64
N GLU A 407 2.85 -0.61 1.82
CA GLU A 407 1.45 -0.95 1.60
C GLU A 407 0.50 -0.41 2.68
N LEU A 408 1.01 0.13 3.79
CA LEU A 408 0.22 0.65 4.90
C LEU A 408 0.24 2.18 4.95
N SER A 409 -0.87 2.77 5.39
CA SER A 409 -1.00 4.22 5.58
C SER A 409 -1.84 4.61 6.80
N LEU A 410 -1.56 5.77 7.38
CA LEU A 410 -2.31 6.34 8.50
C LEU A 410 -3.73 6.75 8.07
N GLY A 411 -4.74 6.35 8.85
CA GLY A 411 -6.16 6.59 8.55
C GLY A 411 -6.83 7.69 9.38
N ASP A 412 -8.16 7.83 9.24
CA ASP A 412 -8.96 8.94 9.82
C ASP A 412 -8.86 9.00 11.34
N ASP A 413 -8.88 7.85 12.03
CA ASP A 413 -8.81 7.84 13.49
C ASP A 413 -7.47 8.39 14.00
N PHE A 414 -6.34 8.07 13.37
CA PHE A 414 -5.03 8.63 13.76
C PHE A 414 -4.96 10.14 13.50
N LEU A 415 -5.38 10.57 12.32
CA LEU A 415 -5.22 11.95 11.86
C LEU A 415 -6.26 12.89 12.47
N ASN A 416 -7.51 12.44 12.56
CA ASN A 416 -8.68 13.25 12.92
C ASN A 416 -9.38 12.81 14.21
N GLY A 417 -8.99 11.67 14.79
CA GLY A 417 -9.49 11.19 16.06
C GLY A 417 -10.74 10.32 15.93
N VAL A 418 -10.87 9.33 16.82
CA VAL A 418 -12.06 8.47 16.92
C VAL A 418 -13.24 9.35 17.35
N ASN A 419 -14.21 9.52 16.44
CA ASN A 419 -15.32 10.47 16.61
C ASN A 419 -14.85 11.91 16.90
N GLY A 420 -13.67 12.30 16.42
CA GLY A 420 -13.07 13.62 16.66
C GLY A 420 -12.28 13.77 17.96
N GLU A 421 -12.18 12.71 18.78
CA GLU A 421 -11.40 12.71 20.02
C GLU A 421 -10.04 12.02 19.85
N ASN A 422 -9.03 12.46 20.62
CA ASN A 422 -7.70 11.84 20.67
C ASN A 422 -6.99 11.71 19.30
N ALA A 423 -7.14 12.73 18.44
CA ALA A 423 -6.46 12.83 17.15
C ALA A 423 -4.93 12.97 17.33
N VAL A 424 -4.18 11.86 17.19
CA VAL A 424 -2.72 11.83 17.40
C VAL A 424 -1.99 12.75 16.43
N GLY A 425 -2.34 12.73 15.14
CA GLY A 425 -1.71 13.57 14.13
C GLY A 425 -1.89 15.07 14.42
N LYS A 426 -3.11 15.49 14.80
CA LYS A 426 -3.36 16.90 15.19
C LYS A 426 -2.63 17.27 16.48
N ALA A 427 -2.53 16.36 17.44
CA ALA A 427 -1.79 16.59 18.67
C ALA A 427 -0.28 16.74 18.42
N MET A 428 0.29 15.95 17.50
CA MET A 428 1.70 16.07 17.08
C MET A 428 1.99 17.45 16.47
N VAL A 429 1.14 17.93 15.55
CA VAL A 429 1.33 19.26 14.94
C VAL A 429 1.07 20.38 15.94
N LYS A 430 0.05 20.25 16.79
CA LYS A 430 -0.21 21.22 17.86
C LYS A 430 0.98 21.34 18.80
N TRP A 431 1.59 20.22 19.18
CA TRP A 431 2.78 20.23 20.03
C TRP A 431 3.98 20.90 19.36
N ASP A 432 4.21 20.63 18.07
CA ASP A 432 5.23 21.29 17.26
C ASP A 432 5.03 22.83 17.25
N ALA A 433 3.79 23.28 17.06
CA ALA A 433 3.43 24.70 17.06
C ALA A 433 3.58 25.38 18.44
N GLU A 434 3.25 24.68 19.53
CA GLU A 434 3.36 25.22 20.90
C GLU A 434 4.78 25.12 21.48
N HIS A 435 5.62 24.18 20.98
CA HIS A 435 6.96 23.91 21.51
C HIS A 435 8.09 23.92 20.46
N PRO A 436 8.24 25.01 19.72
CA PRO A 436 9.19 25.13 18.62
C PRO A 436 10.68 25.00 18.98
N ARG A 437 11.02 25.19 20.27
CA ARG A 437 12.40 25.04 20.79
C ARG A 437 12.66 23.69 21.47
N ASN A 438 11.68 22.76 21.43
CA ASN A 438 11.80 21.44 22.08
C ASN A 438 12.30 20.34 21.15
N PHE A 439 12.78 20.67 19.96
CA PHE A 439 13.74 19.80 19.28
C PHE A 439 15.00 19.78 20.13
N ASP A 440 15.08 18.86 21.10
CA ASP A 440 16.35 18.52 21.73
C ASP A 440 17.16 17.85 20.62
N LEU A 441 17.87 18.65 19.84
CA LEU A 441 18.74 18.20 18.77
C LEU A 441 19.96 17.55 19.43
N ILE A 442 19.79 16.30 19.86
CA ILE A 442 20.67 15.54 20.77
C ILE A 442 22.15 15.53 20.37
N ASN A 443 22.50 15.89 19.13
CA ASN A 443 23.87 16.09 18.70
C ASN A 443 23.99 17.07 17.51
N ALA A 444 23.23 18.17 17.49
CA ALA A 444 23.50 19.21 16.50
C ALA A 444 24.71 20.04 16.94
N SER A 445 25.89 19.72 16.41
CA SER A 445 26.99 20.70 16.40
C SER A 445 26.64 21.74 15.35
N ALA A 446 26.39 22.99 15.75
CA ALA A 446 26.37 24.08 14.79
C ALA A 446 27.71 24.06 14.03
N GLY A 447 27.65 23.86 12.72
CA GLY A 447 28.83 24.08 11.89
C GLY A 447 29.34 25.51 12.11
N SER A 448 30.65 25.72 12.03
CA SER A 448 31.20 27.08 12.10
C SER A 448 30.70 27.91 10.91
N GLY A 449 29.76 28.81 11.18
CA GLY A 449 29.14 29.75 10.22
C GLY A 449 28.30 30.81 10.97
N PRO A 450 27.90 31.92 10.31
CA PRO A 450 27.00 32.93 10.88
C PRO A 450 25.70 32.30 11.43
N SER A 451 25.10 32.92 12.47
CA SER A 451 23.74 32.59 12.93
C SER A 451 22.77 32.49 11.74
N GLY A 452 21.78 31.58 11.80
CA GLY A 452 20.79 31.40 10.73
C GLY A 452 21.28 30.64 9.47
N THR A 453 22.58 30.67 9.15
CA THR A 453 23.15 30.04 7.93
C THR A 453 23.84 28.70 8.19
N ALA A 454 24.21 28.42 9.44
CA ALA A 454 24.87 27.18 9.82
C ALA A 454 23.92 25.98 9.64
N GLU A 455 24.28 25.08 8.72
CA GLU A 455 23.63 23.77 8.63
C GLU A 455 23.92 23.00 9.93
N LEU A 456 22.85 22.63 10.64
CA LEU A 456 22.97 21.74 11.78
C LEU A 456 23.35 20.36 11.26
N LYS A 457 24.60 19.95 11.52
CA LYS A 457 25.03 18.60 11.18
C LYS A 457 24.57 17.68 12.29
N TYR A 458 23.43 17.03 12.06
CA TYR A 458 22.92 16.02 12.97
C TYR A 458 23.87 14.81 13.00
N GLY A 459 24.33 14.46 14.20
CA GLY A 459 25.15 13.27 14.39
C GLY A 459 24.37 11.98 14.14
N LYS A 460 24.38 11.48 12.90
CA LYS A 460 23.75 10.24 12.40
C LYS A 460 22.23 10.13 12.69
N ASN A 461 21.41 10.45 11.69
CA ASN A 461 19.94 10.53 11.77
C ASN A 461 19.27 9.22 12.25
N GLY A 462 18.24 9.37 13.09
CA GLY A 462 17.34 8.30 13.52
C GLY A 462 17.82 7.50 14.74
N MET A 463 16.90 6.78 15.37
CA MET A 463 17.14 5.94 16.56
C MET A 463 18.24 4.90 16.32
N PHE A 464 18.29 4.34 15.11
CA PHE A 464 19.30 3.33 14.73
C PHE A 464 20.43 3.88 13.85
N ARG A 465 20.51 5.20 13.64
CA ARG A 465 21.59 5.86 12.89
C ARG A 465 21.66 5.39 11.43
N ASP A 466 20.51 5.05 10.86
CA ASP A 466 20.35 4.44 9.53
C ASP A 466 19.78 5.42 8.48
N GLY A 467 19.68 6.70 8.85
CA GLY A 467 19.28 7.77 7.94
C GLY A 467 17.82 8.20 8.07
N LEU A 468 16.99 7.53 8.88
CA LEU A 468 15.62 8.00 9.17
C LEU A 468 15.66 9.32 9.94
N SER A 469 14.80 10.28 9.60
CA SER A 469 14.73 11.58 10.25
C SER A 469 14.25 11.46 11.71
N TRP A 470 14.74 12.34 12.59
CA TRP A 470 14.18 12.51 13.93
C TRP A 470 12.91 13.37 13.92
N ASP A 471 12.62 14.04 12.79
CA ASP A 471 11.39 14.80 12.61
C ASP A 471 10.17 13.87 12.60
N TYR A 472 9.41 13.89 13.68
CA TYR A 472 8.22 13.07 13.81
C TYR A 472 7.08 13.49 12.88
N LEU A 473 7.04 14.74 12.42
CA LEU A 473 6.05 15.17 11.43
C LEU A 473 6.43 14.69 10.04
N GLN A 474 7.72 14.74 9.67
CA GLN A 474 8.20 14.11 8.44
C GLN A 474 7.85 12.62 8.40
N ASN A 475 8.16 11.87 9.46
CA ASN A 475 7.81 10.45 9.57
C ASN A 475 6.30 10.20 9.48
N MET A 476 5.47 11.13 9.99
CA MET A 476 4.01 11.05 9.85
C MET A 476 3.58 11.25 8.40
N TYR A 477 4.12 12.23 7.67
CA TYR A 477 3.80 12.45 6.25
C TYR A 477 4.20 11.25 5.39
N GLU A 478 5.38 10.67 5.64
CA GLU A 478 5.82 9.44 4.97
C GLU A 478 4.85 8.28 5.20
N ALA A 479 4.22 8.22 6.37
CA ALA A 479 3.22 7.20 6.71
C ALA A 479 1.79 7.55 6.26
N MET A 480 1.54 8.76 5.75
CA MET A 480 0.25 9.13 5.13
C MET A 480 0.21 8.80 3.63
N ASP A 481 1.37 8.57 3.03
CA ASP A 481 1.58 8.30 1.61
C ASP A 481 0.88 7.01 1.15
N ASN A 482 0.47 6.95 -0.13
CA ASN A 482 -0.17 5.78 -0.76
C ASN A 482 -1.46 5.32 -0.07
N ASN A 483 -2.23 6.24 0.52
CA ASN A 483 -3.52 5.90 1.10
C ASN A 483 -4.54 5.62 -0.02
N PRO A 484 -5.23 4.47 -0.03
CA PRO A 484 -6.30 4.22 -1.01
C PRO A 484 -7.50 5.18 -0.87
N ASP A 485 -7.59 5.92 0.24
CA ASP A 485 -8.59 6.96 0.49
C ASP A 485 -7.91 8.26 0.94
N ASP A 486 -8.00 9.31 0.14
CA ASP A 486 -7.43 10.63 0.44
C ASP A 486 -8.24 11.42 1.48
N THR A 487 -9.50 11.05 1.71
CA THR A 487 -10.44 11.81 2.56
C THR A 487 -9.90 12.10 3.96
N PRO A 488 -9.28 11.15 4.67
CA PRO A 488 -8.67 11.38 5.98
C PRO A 488 -7.58 12.46 5.96
N ALA A 489 -6.67 12.38 4.98
CA ALA A 489 -5.57 13.33 4.83
C ALA A 489 -6.10 14.71 4.41
N GLN A 490 -7.08 14.77 3.51
CA GLN A 490 -7.72 16.03 3.10
C GLN A 490 -8.41 16.73 4.29
N LYS A 491 -9.17 15.98 5.09
CA LYS A 491 -9.81 16.49 6.31
C LYS A 491 -8.80 16.98 7.34
N PHE A 492 -7.67 16.29 7.47
CA PHE A 492 -6.57 16.71 8.35
C PHE A 492 -5.92 18.00 7.86
N MET A 493 -5.54 18.06 6.58
CA MET A 493 -4.85 19.21 5.97
C MET A 493 -5.73 20.46 5.83
N ASN A 494 -7.06 20.29 5.80
CA ASN A 494 -8.03 21.38 5.83
C ASN A 494 -8.46 21.81 7.24
N SER A 495 -8.03 21.11 8.29
CA SER A 495 -8.31 21.51 9.66
C SER A 495 -7.55 22.78 10.06
N THR A 496 -7.90 23.36 11.21
CA THR A 496 -7.23 24.54 11.76
C THR A 496 -6.54 24.23 13.08
N LEU A 497 -5.48 24.96 13.38
CA LEU A 497 -4.83 25.02 14.69
C LEU A 497 -4.76 26.47 15.17
N LYS A 498 -4.68 26.64 16.48
CA LYS A 498 -4.32 27.93 17.07
C LYS A 498 -2.81 28.09 17.00
N TRP A 499 -2.38 29.23 16.48
CA TRP A 499 -0.97 29.53 16.29
C TRP A 499 -0.64 30.94 16.77
N ASP A 500 0.36 31.02 17.64
CA ASP A 500 0.94 32.25 18.16
C ASP A 500 2.04 32.71 17.19
N ASP A 501 1.76 33.77 16.42
CA ASP A 501 2.68 34.22 15.37
C ASP A 501 3.83 35.09 15.89
N ASP A 502 3.73 35.63 17.10
CA ASP A 502 4.71 36.58 17.64
C ASP A 502 5.44 36.11 18.90
N HIS A 503 5.00 34.99 19.49
CA HIS A 503 5.59 34.36 20.67
C HIS A 503 5.82 35.34 21.83
N ASN A 504 5.05 36.42 21.88
CA ASN A 504 5.17 37.46 22.89
C ASN A 504 4.08 37.35 23.98
N GLY A 505 3.07 36.50 23.77
CA GLY A 505 1.98 36.23 24.71
C GLY A 505 0.99 37.40 24.88
N ASP A 506 1.19 38.50 24.17
CA ASP A 506 0.36 39.70 24.21
C ASP A 506 -0.62 39.77 23.02
N THR A 507 -0.41 39.01 21.93
CA THR A 507 -1.41 38.84 20.87
C THR A 507 -2.20 37.53 21.01
N PRO A 508 -3.51 37.55 20.73
CA PRO A 508 -4.29 36.32 20.70
C PRO A 508 -3.85 35.41 19.55
N ASP A 509 -3.72 34.10 19.83
CA ASP A 509 -3.48 33.07 18.82
C ASP A 509 -4.46 33.22 17.65
N LYS A 510 -3.92 33.14 16.43
CA LYS A 510 -4.71 33.16 15.20
C LYS A 510 -5.09 31.74 14.82
N GLU A 511 -6.29 31.58 14.27
CA GLU A 511 -6.62 30.33 13.59
C GLU A 511 -5.83 30.24 12.29
N MET A 512 -5.00 29.21 12.18
CA MET A 512 -4.17 28.92 11.02
C MET A 512 -4.63 27.62 10.39
N ASN A 513 -4.77 27.58 9.07
CA ASN A 513 -5.03 26.32 8.38
C ASN A 513 -3.81 25.38 8.50
N MET A 514 -4.07 24.08 8.66
CA MET A 514 -3.04 23.06 8.86
C MET A 514 -2.02 23.02 7.70
N THR A 515 -2.49 23.04 6.44
CA THR A 515 -1.60 23.07 5.26
C THR A 515 -0.71 24.31 5.29
N ARG A 516 -1.31 25.49 5.48
CA ARG A 516 -0.59 26.76 5.52
C ARG A 516 0.46 26.80 6.63
N TYR A 517 0.13 26.25 7.80
CA TYR A 517 1.06 26.15 8.92
C TYR A 517 2.26 25.26 8.58
N LEU A 518 1.99 24.03 8.13
CA LEU A 518 3.02 23.02 7.86
C LEU A 518 3.97 23.44 6.73
N VAL A 519 3.47 24.17 5.73
CA VAL A 519 4.27 24.62 4.59
C VAL A 519 5.17 25.81 4.97
N GLY A 520 4.62 26.86 5.58
CA GLY A 520 5.32 28.15 5.71
C GLY A 520 5.66 28.61 7.12
N ASN A 521 4.95 28.12 8.12
CA ASN A 521 4.95 28.72 9.46
C ASN A 521 5.59 27.84 10.54
N ARG A 522 5.83 26.57 10.23
CA ARG A 522 6.59 25.65 11.08
C ARG A 522 8.00 26.15 11.44
N THR A 523 8.65 26.89 10.55
CA THR A 523 10.03 27.40 10.72
C THR A 523 10.11 28.74 11.46
N GLN A 524 8.98 29.35 11.88
CA GLN A 524 8.93 30.74 12.34
C GLN A 524 9.57 31.01 13.70
N VAL A 525 9.91 29.98 14.48
CA VAL A 525 9.92 30.22 15.92
C VAL A 525 11.29 30.39 16.55
N GLY A 526 11.67 31.65 16.62
CA GLY A 526 12.70 32.21 17.50
C GLY A 526 12.84 33.69 17.21
N LYS A 527 13.14 34.52 18.22
CA LYS A 527 13.63 35.88 17.93
C LYS A 527 14.94 35.73 17.14
N PRO A 528 15.14 36.48 16.03
CA PRO A 528 16.43 36.51 15.36
C PRO A 528 17.54 36.83 16.38
N GLY A 529 18.42 35.87 16.64
CA GLY A 529 19.51 35.97 17.64
C GLY A 529 19.55 34.87 18.70
N ASP A 530 18.45 34.18 19.01
CA ASP A 530 18.43 33.04 19.94
C ASP A 530 18.37 31.70 19.18
N LEU A 531 19.53 31.20 18.72
CA LEU A 531 19.83 29.82 18.25
C LEU A 531 18.82 29.11 17.29
N THR A 532 19.30 28.90 16.05
CA THR A 532 18.94 27.88 15.03
C THR A 532 17.47 27.70 14.64
N LEU A 533 17.08 28.29 13.50
CA LEU A 533 15.89 27.93 12.73
C LEU A 533 15.90 26.43 12.39
N TYR A 534 14.77 25.76 12.58
CA TYR A 534 14.58 24.37 12.17
C TYR A 534 14.32 24.28 10.65
N TRP A 535 14.93 23.29 9.99
CA TRP A 535 14.69 22.97 8.59
C TRP A 535 14.48 21.45 8.44
N PRO A 536 13.52 21.00 7.62
CA PRO A 536 13.29 19.57 7.39
C PRO A 536 14.51 18.84 6.82
N ASP A 537 14.80 17.64 7.31
CA ASP A 537 15.95 16.82 6.86
C ASP A 537 15.80 16.40 5.39
N ASP A 538 14.57 16.17 4.94
CA ASP A 538 14.22 15.78 3.58
C ASP A 538 13.97 16.97 2.63
N LYS A 539 14.21 18.19 3.10
CA LYS A 539 13.98 19.45 2.35
C LYS A 539 12.53 19.60 1.85
N GLY A 540 11.57 18.99 2.55
CA GLY A 540 10.15 19.04 2.25
C GLY A 540 9.64 17.99 1.24
N GLU A 541 10.41 16.93 0.99
CA GLU A 541 10.02 15.85 0.07
C GLU A 541 8.71 15.15 0.46
N ALA A 542 8.59 14.70 1.71
CA ALA A 542 7.46 13.92 2.18
C ALA A 542 6.16 14.75 2.20
N LEU A 543 6.24 15.97 2.73
CA LEU A 543 5.09 16.89 2.77
C LEU A 543 4.68 17.35 1.36
N GLY A 544 5.63 17.65 0.48
CA GLY A 544 5.35 18.07 -0.90
C GLY A 544 4.67 16.97 -1.71
N ARG A 545 5.14 15.72 -1.58
CA ARG A 545 4.52 14.55 -2.21
C ARG A 545 3.08 14.35 -1.73
N LEU A 546 2.85 14.36 -0.41
CA LEU A 546 1.53 14.23 0.18
C LEU A 546 0.56 15.31 -0.32
N ILE A 547 0.98 16.58 -0.32
CA ILE A 547 0.13 17.68 -0.81
C ILE A 547 -0.19 17.49 -2.29
N ASN A 548 0.77 17.08 -3.11
CA ASN A 548 0.54 16.80 -4.52
C ASN A 548 -0.51 15.70 -4.74
N GLU A 549 -0.43 14.60 -3.98
CA GLU A 549 -1.39 13.48 -4.03
C GLU A 549 -2.82 13.97 -3.74
N ILE A 550 -3.02 14.71 -2.65
CA ILE A 550 -4.36 15.03 -2.14
C ILE A 550 -4.97 16.32 -2.68
N SER A 551 -4.23 17.11 -3.48
CA SER A 551 -4.68 18.43 -3.96
C SER A 551 -4.98 18.50 -5.46
N GLY A 552 -4.84 17.40 -6.21
CA GLY A 552 -5.04 17.39 -7.67
C GLY A 552 -6.51 17.33 -8.14
N ASP A 553 -7.42 16.79 -7.33
CA ASP A 553 -8.82 16.59 -7.72
C ASP A 553 -9.63 17.90 -7.69
N ARG A 554 -9.73 18.57 -8.83
CA ARG A 554 -10.50 19.81 -8.98
C ARG A 554 -12.02 19.61 -8.89
N SER A 555 -12.56 18.39 -8.83
CA SER A 555 -13.98 18.16 -8.54
C SER A 555 -14.30 18.19 -7.04
N ASN A 556 -13.28 18.13 -6.20
CA ASN A 556 -13.38 18.17 -4.75
C ASN A 556 -12.90 19.53 -4.20
N LYS A 557 -13.76 20.17 -3.40
CA LYS A 557 -13.47 21.46 -2.76
C LYS A 557 -12.26 21.37 -1.83
N ASP A 558 -12.15 20.27 -1.10
CA ASP A 558 -11.12 20.09 -0.06
C ASP A 558 -9.72 19.99 -0.70
N SER A 559 -9.60 19.33 -1.86
CA SER A 559 -8.37 19.28 -2.64
C SER A 559 -7.91 20.67 -3.10
N VAL A 560 -8.81 21.46 -3.68
CA VAL A 560 -8.47 22.82 -4.15
C VAL A 560 -8.17 23.76 -2.98
N ASN A 561 -8.83 23.57 -1.84
CA ASN A 561 -8.56 24.36 -0.63
C ASN A 561 -7.15 24.09 -0.08
N ILE A 562 -6.65 22.85 -0.19
CA ILE A 562 -5.27 22.49 0.16
C ILE A 562 -4.29 23.19 -0.78
N ALA A 563 -4.52 23.18 -2.10
CA ALA A 563 -3.66 23.89 -3.05
C ALA A 563 -3.63 25.42 -2.80
N SER A 564 -4.77 26.01 -2.44
CA SER A 564 -4.86 27.42 -2.07
C SER A 564 -4.07 27.74 -0.79
N ASN A 565 -4.21 26.91 0.25
CA ASN A 565 -3.47 27.09 1.51
C ASN A 565 -1.98 26.75 1.37
N PHE A 566 -1.61 25.85 0.46
CA PHE A 566 -0.23 25.61 0.07
C PHE A 566 0.39 26.88 -0.51
N LEU A 567 -0.29 27.55 -1.44
CA LEU A 567 0.19 28.80 -2.04
C LEU A 567 0.36 29.90 -0.97
N GLU A 568 -0.60 30.04 -0.06
CA GLU A 568 -0.48 30.97 1.07
C GLU A 568 0.66 30.62 2.02
N GLY A 569 0.84 29.34 2.36
CA GLY A 569 1.93 28.90 3.22
C GLY A 569 3.29 29.11 2.58
N TYR A 570 3.45 28.77 1.30
CA TYR A 570 4.69 29.01 0.56
C TYR A 570 5.03 30.51 0.52
N ASN A 571 4.01 31.34 0.31
CA ASN A 571 4.14 32.79 0.38
C ASN A 571 4.58 33.28 1.76
N ASP A 572 3.99 32.77 2.84
CA ASP A 572 4.38 33.11 4.21
C ASP A 572 5.85 32.75 4.47
N GLY A 573 6.30 31.61 3.95
CA GLY A 573 7.69 31.13 4.08
C GLY A 573 8.70 32.04 3.40
N ILE A 574 8.44 32.43 2.15
CA ILE A 574 9.29 33.34 1.34
C ILE A 574 9.22 34.79 1.83
N SER A 575 8.05 35.27 2.22
CA SER A 575 7.87 36.67 2.62
C SER A 575 8.48 36.97 3.99
N ARG A 576 8.91 35.95 4.73
CA ARG A 576 9.46 36.11 6.07
C ARG A 576 10.91 36.57 5.97
N ASN A 577 11.23 37.63 6.70
CA ASN A 577 12.60 38.09 6.84
C ASN A 577 13.32 37.25 7.91
N TYR A 578 14.36 36.52 7.51
CA TYR A 578 15.20 35.71 8.39
C TYR A 578 16.48 36.43 8.86
N ASP A 579 16.65 37.72 8.57
CA ASP A 579 17.78 38.54 9.06
C ASP A 579 17.71 38.79 10.58
N ASP A 580 18.86 38.70 11.25
CA ASP A 580 19.04 39.23 12.61
C ASP A 580 19.40 40.72 12.59
N ASP A 581 18.77 41.51 13.47
CA ASP A 581 19.12 42.93 13.72
C ASP A 581 20.55 43.11 14.30
N TRP A 582 21.33 42.03 14.44
CA TRP A 582 22.62 41.99 15.13
C TRP A 582 23.83 42.08 14.19
N GLY A 583 23.60 42.27 12.88
CA GLY A 583 24.62 42.77 11.96
C GLY A 583 25.56 41.72 11.37
N PHE A 584 25.16 40.44 11.34
CA PHE A 584 25.92 39.36 10.69
C PHE A 584 25.39 39.01 9.29
N GLY A 585 25.49 39.96 8.34
CA GLY A 585 25.18 39.73 6.92
C GLY A 585 23.71 39.44 6.59
N ASN A 586 23.39 39.34 5.30
CA ASN A 586 22.06 38.94 4.82
C ASN A 586 21.92 37.43 5.03
N GLN A 587 21.15 37.01 6.04
CA GLN A 587 20.83 35.61 6.37
C GLN A 587 19.61 35.11 5.59
N ASP A 588 18.87 36.03 4.96
CA ASP A 588 17.70 35.76 4.12
C ASP A 588 18.06 35.11 2.77
N LYS A 589 19.33 35.20 2.35
CA LYS A 589 19.80 34.59 1.09
C LYS A 589 20.93 33.56 1.30
N VAL A 590 20.77 32.38 0.69
CA VAL A 590 21.83 31.35 0.56
C VAL A 590 22.10 31.11 -0.92
N GLU A 591 23.34 31.30 -1.37
CA GLU A 591 23.71 31.21 -2.79
C GLU A 591 22.83 32.11 -3.71
N ALA A 592 22.47 33.31 -3.21
CA ALA A 592 21.55 34.28 -3.85
C ALA A 592 20.08 33.83 -3.98
N GLN A 593 19.73 32.66 -3.42
CA GLN A 593 18.36 32.16 -3.33
C GLN A 593 17.75 32.58 -2.00
N ASP A 594 16.43 32.76 -1.98
CA ASP A 594 15.68 32.84 -0.72
C ASP A 594 15.99 31.62 0.18
N ILE A 595 16.24 31.86 1.46
CA ILE A 595 16.66 30.80 2.40
C ILE A 595 15.57 29.77 2.62
N PHE A 596 14.28 30.17 2.65
CA PHE A 596 13.17 29.25 2.80
C PHE A 596 13.10 28.31 1.60
N GLY A 597 13.16 28.84 0.38
CA GLY A 597 13.19 28.03 -0.84
C GLY A 597 14.43 27.14 -0.94
N TYR A 598 15.62 27.65 -0.55
CA TYR A 598 16.87 26.87 -0.58
C TYR A 598 16.82 25.67 0.36
N ARG A 599 16.30 25.87 1.58
CA ARG A 599 16.22 24.83 2.61
C ARG A 599 15.08 23.85 2.36
N ASN A 600 14.06 24.26 1.61
CA ASN A 600 12.95 23.42 1.17
C ASN A 600 13.02 23.11 -0.32
N SER A 601 14.21 22.80 -0.85
CA SER A 601 14.42 22.61 -2.30
C SER A 601 13.55 21.50 -2.91
N ASN A 602 13.20 20.47 -2.15
CA ASN A 602 12.32 19.40 -2.63
C ASN A 602 10.85 19.85 -2.63
N MET A 603 10.43 20.63 -1.63
CA MET A 603 9.12 21.30 -1.63
C MET A 603 9.01 22.28 -2.81
N ARG A 604 10.07 23.07 -3.09
CA ARG A 604 10.13 23.97 -4.25
C ARG A 604 9.91 23.19 -5.54
N ASN A 605 10.55 22.02 -5.69
CA ASN A 605 10.29 21.15 -6.83
C ASN A 605 8.80 20.78 -6.90
N TRP A 606 8.25 20.22 -5.82
CA TRP A 606 6.82 19.84 -5.69
C TRP A 606 5.82 20.96 -5.95
N ALA A 607 6.18 22.21 -5.65
CA ALA A 607 5.33 23.37 -5.91
C ALA A 607 4.92 23.47 -7.38
N GLY A 608 5.81 23.10 -8.32
CA GLY A 608 5.49 23.05 -9.74
C GLY A 608 4.40 22.03 -10.06
N GLN A 609 4.47 20.83 -9.49
CA GLN A 609 3.48 19.77 -9.71
C GLN A 609 2.15 20.12 -9.04
N ILE A 610 2.17 20.63 -7.80
CA ILE A 610 0.98 21.05 -7.05
C ILE A 610 0.23 22.18 -7.77
N LEU A 611 0.94 23.17 -8.32
CA LEU A 611 0.33 24.33 -8.97
C LEU A 611 -0.03 24.06 -10.44
N SER A 612 0.57 23.06 -11.09
CA SER A 612 0.32 22.78 -12.51
C SER A 612 -1.14 22.53 -12.88
N PRO A 613 -1.99 21.83 -12.09
CA PRO A 613 -3.41 21.64 -12.42
C PRO A 613 -4.22 22.93 -12.42
N TYR A 614 -3.66 24.00 -11.83
CA TYR A 614 -4.27 25.31 -11.59
C TYR A 614 -3.71 26.42 -12.49
N ALA A 615 -2.87 26.12 -13.50
CA ALA A 615 -2.25 27.17 -14.32
C ALA A 615 -3.27 28.09 -15.04
N ASP A 616 -4.45 27.58 -15.38
CA ASP A 616 -5.58 28.34 -15.93
C ASP A 616 -6.18 29.32 -14.91
N ASP A 617 -6.34 28.86 -13.66
CA ASP A 617 -6.81 29.70 -12.56
C ASP A 617 -5.75 30.77 -12.21
N ILE A 618 -4.47 30.38 -12.16
CA ILE A 618 -3.35 31.29 -11.92
C ILE A 618 -3.30 32.37 -13.01
N ALA A 619 -3.43 32.00 -14.28
CA ALA A 619 -3.48 32.95 -15.38
C ALA A 619 -4.65 33.92 -15.23
N GLN A 620 -5.84 33.43 -14.89
CA GLN A 620 -7.03 34.25 -14.68
C GLN A 620 -6.83 35.27 -13.55
N TYR A 621 -6.42 34.82 -12.36
CA TYR A 621 -6.31 35.70 -11.19
C TYR A 621 -5.02 36.53 -11.16
N LEU A 622 -4.03 36.23 -12.01
CA LEU A 622 -2.92 37.15 -12.31
C LEU A 622 -3.39 38.35 -13.14
N ASP A 623 -4.46 38.22 -13.93
CA ASP A 623 -5.02 39.34 -14.69
C ASP A 623 -6.04 40.13 -13.88
N ASP A 624 -7.03 39.42 -13.33
CA ASP A 624 -8.15 39.95 -12.57
C ASP A 624 -8.18 39.30 -11.16
N PRO A 625 -7.40 39.82 -10.21
CA PRO A 625 -7.33 39.24 -8.87
C PRO A 625 -8.69 39.35 -8.17
N SER A 626 -9.01 38.30 -7.41
CA SER A 626 -10.23 38.29 -6.60
C SER A 626 -10.10 39.21 -5.37
N ASN A 627 -11.16 39.28 -4.56
CA ASN A 627 -11.13 40.05 -3.32
C ASN A 627 -10.55 39.26 -2.12
N LYS A 628 -10.23 37.97 -2.28
CA LYS A 628 -9.70 37.11 -1.21
C LYS A 628 -9.04 35.85 -1.77
N ASN A 629 -8.13 35.25 -1.01
CA ASN A 629 -7.65 33.90 -1.31
C ASN A 629 -8.72 32.84 -1.03
N GLY A 630 -8.68 31.73 -1.77
CA GLY A 630 -9.48 30.54 -1.46
C GLY A 630 -9.94 29.76 -2.69
N VAL A 631 -11.16 29.25 -2.61
CA VAL A 631 -11.76 28.33 -3.59
C VAL A 631 -13.08 28.87 -4.13
N HIS A 632 -13.27 28.78 -5.44
CA HIS A 632 -14.53 29.09 -6.14
C HIS A 632 -15.16 27.86 -6.76
N LEU A 633 -16.48 27.79 -6.88
CA LEU A 633 -17.16 26.94 -7.85
C LEU A 633 -17.89 27.84 -8.86
N PRO A 634 -17.41 27.97 -10.11
CA PRO A 634 -18.09 28.75 -11.13
C PRO A 634 -19.48 28.22 -11.44
N GLU A 635 -20.40 29.12 -11.80
CA GLU A 635 -21.73 28.74 -12.28
C GLU A 635 -21.61 27.88 -13.55
N ASN A 636 -22.22 26.69 -13.54
CA ASN A 636 -22.16 25.69 -14.61
C ASN A 636 -20.81 24.96 -14.79
N SER A 637 -19.92 25.02 -13.79
CA SER A 637 -18.73 24.17 -13.71
C SER A 637 -18.94 23.00 -12.75
N ASN A 638 -18.33 21.86 -13.06
CA ASN A 638 -18.16 20.74 -12.12
C ASN A 638 -16.76 20.72 -11.47
N ARG A 639 -15.98 21.79 -11.68
CA ARG A 639 -14.61 21.95 -11.19
C ARG A 639 -14.48 23.22 -10.37
N TYR A 640 -13.92 23.08 -9.18
CA TYR A 640 -13.49 24.18 -8.33
C TYR A 640 -12.24 24.87 -8.90
N GLN A 641 -12.16 26.17 -8.68
CA GLN A 641 -11.02 27.02 -9.06
C GLN A 641 -10.26 27.51 -7.83
N LEU A 642 -8.95 27.64 -7.96
CA LEU A 642 -8.10 28.35 -7.01
C LEU A 642 -8.20 29.85 -7.28
N MET A 643 -8.56 30.65 -6.29
CA MET A 643 -8.60 32.12 -6.40
C MET A 643 -7.60 32.77 -5.45
N PHE A 644 -7.06 33.92 -5.85
CA PHE A 644 -6.21 34.73 -4.99
C PHE A 644 -6.43 36.22 -5.18
N ASP A 645 -6.07 37.00 -4.16
CA ASP A 645 -6.23 38.46 -4.15
C ASP A 645 -5.02 39.21 -4.72
N SER A 646 -5.14 40.53 -4.80
CA SER A 646 -4.07 41.39 -5.34
C SER A 646 -2.79 41.38 -4.50
N LYS A 647 -2.86 41.04 -3.21
CA LYS A 647 -1.67 40.90 -2.35
C LYS A 647 -0.92 39.63 -2.72
N MET A 648 -1.62 38.52 -2.93
CA MET A 648 -1.00 37.29 -3.39
C MET A 648 -0.45 37.43 -4.81
N GLN A 649 -1.19 38.07 -5.72
CA GLN A 649 -0.71 38.43 -7.06
C GLN A 649 0.63 39.20 -6.99
N SER A 650 0.69 40.23 -6.13
CA SER A 650 1.91 41.02 -5.93
C SER A 650 3.07 40.16 -5.40
N SER A 651 2.77 39.15 -4.58
CA SER A 651 3.78 38.28 -3.98
C SER A 651 4.28 37.20 -4.96
N LEU A 652 3.42 36.72 -5.87
CA LEU A 652 3.81 35.87 -6.99
C LEU A 652 4.79 36.59 -7.92
N LEU A 653 4.54 37.87 -8.21
CA LEU A 653 5.28 38.70 -9.16
C LEU A 653 6.43 39.51 -8.53
N ALA A 654 6.64 39.41 -7.22
CA ALA A 654 7.73 40.11 -6.55
C ALA A 654 9.09 39.58 -7.03
N LYS A 655 10.11 40.45 -7.05
CA LYS A 655 11.48 40.11 -7.49
C LYS A 655 12.14 38.95 -6.71
N ASP A 656 11.75 38.80 -5.44
CA ASP A 656 12.18 37.72 -4.55
C ASP A 656 10.93 36.88 -4.15
N GLY A 657 9.90 36.88 -5.01
CA GLY A 657 8.63 36.22 -4.78
C GLY A 657 8.60 34.76 -5.25
N ILE A 658 7.41 34.16 -5.24
CA ILE A 658 7.23 32.73 -5.51
C ILE A 658 7.77 32.33 -6.88
N ILE A 659 7.42 33.05 -7.96
CA ILE A 659 7.85 32.68 -9.32
C ILE A 659 9.38 32.80 -9.47
N ALA A 660 9.98 33.81 -8.84
CA ALA A 660 11.43 33.98 -8.81
C ALA A 660 12.11 32.82 -8.06
N ASP A 661 11.53 32.37 -6.95
CA ASP A 661 12.05 31.24 -6.18
C ASP A 661 11.94 29.92 -6.96
N LEU A 662 10.81 29.63 -7.61
CA LEU A 662 10.62 28.43 -8.42
C LEU A 662 11.63 28.33 -9.58
N ALA A 663 12.11 29.47 -10.09
CA ALA A 663 13.10 29.52 -11.18
C ALA A 663 14.48 28.99 -10.75
N TRP A 664 14.77 28.93 -9.45
CA TRP A 664 16.00 28.36 -8.90
C TRP A 664 15.99 26.83 -8.79
N ASP A 665 14.82 26.19 -8.95
CA ASP A 665 14.74 24.74 -8.90
C ASP A 665 15.56 24.11 -10.04
N LYS A 666 16.19 22.96 -9.78
CA LYS A 666 17.03 22.24 -10.74
C LYS A 666 16.43 20.88 -11.11
N GLY A 667 15.33 20.50 -10.47
CA GLY A 667 14.78 19.14 -10.55
C GLY A 667 15.45 18.23 -9.55
N VAL A 668 14.70 17.19 -9.16
CA VAL A 668 15.10 16.24 -8.11
C VAL A 668 14.71 14.85 -8.57
N ASP A 669 15.63 13.89 -8.48
CA ASP A 669 15.35 12.45 -8.74
C ASP A 669 14.58 12.15 -10.04
N GLY A 670 14.88 12.88 -11.11
CA GLY A 670 14.24 12.71 -12.42
C GLY A 670 12.94 13.49 -12.61
N ARG A 671 12.40 14.14 -11.56
CA ARG A 671 11.29 15.09 -11.68
C ARG A 671 11.75 16.38 -12.36
N ALA A 672 10.95 16.82 -13.32
CA ALA A 672 11.20 18.07 -14.02
C ALA A 672 11.10 19.26 -13.05
N PRO A 673 11.81 20.37 -13.32
CA PRO A 673 11.88 21.42 -12.33
C PRO A 673 10.62 22.31 -12.35
N ALA A 674 10.34 22.95 -11.21
CA ALA A 674 9.03 23.51 -10.91
C ALA A 674 8.52 24.53 -11.94
N ARG A 675 9.34 25.51 -12.28
CA ARG A 675 9.01 26.56 -13.28
C ARG A 675 8.64 25.94 -14.63
N GLU A 676 9.36 24.92 -15.07
CA GLU A 676 9.19 24.29 -16.38
C GLU A 676 7.95 23.41 -16.42
N VAL A 677 7.62 22.75 -15.30
CA VAL A 677 6.35 22.04 -15.15
C VAL A 677 5.18 23.01 -15.25
N LEU A 678 5.27 24.16 -14.54
CA LEU A 678 4.23 25.18 -14.60
C LEU A 678 4.12 25.77 -16.01
N LEU A 679 5.24 26.11 -16.66
CA LEU A 679 5.27 26.59 -18.04
C LEU A 679 4.66 25.59 -19.03
N ALA A 680 5.00 24.30 -18.93
CA ALA A 680 4.44 23.26 -19.78
C ALA A 680 2.92 23.12 -19.58
N SER A 681 2.47 23.18 -18.33
CA SER A 681 1.03 23.17 -18.02
C SER A 681 0.32 24.41 -18.58
N THR A 682 0.92 25.60 -18.45
CA THR A 682 0.41 26.84 -19.06
C THR A 682 0.26 26.68 -20.57
N MET A 683 1.20 26.04 -21.26
CA MET A 683 1.10 25.76 -22.71
C MET A 683 -0.06 24.85 -23.08
N VAL A 684 -0.25 23.76 -22.33
CA VAL A 684 -1.36 22.83 -22.59
C VAL A 684 -2.70 23.51 -22.34
N LYS A 685 -2.83 24.22 -21.22
CA LYS A 685 -4.08 24.87 -20.81
C LYS A 685 -4.42 26.07 -21.67
N SER A 686 -3.43 26.86 -22.10
CA SER A 686 -3.67 27.95 -23.05
C SER A 686 -4.12 27.41 -24.40
N ASP A 687 -3.52 26.33 -24.89
CA ASP A 687 -3.92 25.67 -26.14
C ASP A 687 -5.37 25.17 -26.09
N GLN A 688 -5.75 24.49 -25.00
CA GLN A 688 -7.13 24.07 -24.76
C GLN A 688 -8.08 25.27 -24.72
N ALA A 689 -7.77 26.28 -23.90
CA ALA A 689 -8.62 27.44 -23.69
C ALA A 689 -8.83 28.26 -24.96
N PHE A 690 -7.79 28.41 -25.79
CA PHE A 690 -7.84 29.10 -27.08
C PHE A 690 -8.64 28.27 -28.09
N SER A 691 -8.41 26.96 -28.17
CA SER A 691 -9.14 26.05 -29.06
C SER A 691 -10.64 26.07 -28.77
N GLU A 692 -11.03 25.99 -27.51
CA GLU A 692 -12.42 26.14 -27.07
C GLU A 692 -12.98 27.52 -27.43
N GLY A 693 -12.18 28.58 -27.26
CA GLY A 693 -12.57 29.94 -27.65
C GLY A 693 -12.87 30.06 -29.15
N PHE A 694 -12.03 29.47 -30.00
CA PHE A 694 -12.24 29.45 -31.45
C PHE A 694 -13.43 28.57 -31.88
N ALA A 695 -13.63 27.44 -31.22
CA ALA A 695 -14.75 26.53 -31.48
C ALA A 695 -16.10 27.03 -30.92
N SER A 696 -16.07 28.02 -30.02
CA SER A 696 -17.27 28.56 -29.38
C SER A 696 -18.22 29.22 -30.39
N ASN A 697 -19.51 28.93 -30.26
CA ASN A 697 -20.59 29.59 -30.98
C ASN A 697 -21.17 30.80 -30.22
N SER A 698 -20.51 31.24 -29.14
CA SER A 698 -20.96 32.39 -28.35
C SER A 698 -20.90 33.70 -29.14
N PRO A 699 -21.90 34.60 -29.02
CA PRO A 699 -21.81 35.97 -29.54
C PRO A 699 -20.61 36.76 -28.98
N THR A 700 -20.12 36.40 -27.79
CA THR A 700 -18.97 37.04 -27.12
C THR A 700 -17.64 36.34 -27.38
N LYS A 701 -17.60 35.31 -28.23
CA LYS A 701 -16.42 34.42 -28.37
C LYS A 701 -15.08 35.13 -28.59
N TYR A 702 -15.06 36.25 -29.31
CA TYR A 702 -13.82 36.98 -29.57
C TYR A 702 -13.38 37.83 -28.38
N THR A 703 -14.32 38.32 -27.57
CA THR A 703 -14.05 38.96 -26.29
C THR A 703 -13.55 37.91 -25.30
N ASP A 704 -14.25 36.78 -25.16
CA ASP A 704 -13.85 35.71 -24.24
C ASP A 704 -12.47 35.11 -24.61
N LEU A 705 -12.17 34.99 -25.91
CA LEU A 705 -10.86 34.56 -26.40
C LEU A 705 -9.77 35.60 -26.11
N ARG A 706 -10.08 36.90 -26.25
CA ARG A 706 -9.16 37.99 -25.91
C ARG A 706 -8.80 37.96 -24.43
N ASP A 707 -9.80 37.86 -23.56
CA ASP A 707 -9.59 37.82 -22.11
C ASP A 707 -8.71 36.62 -21.73
N LYS A 708 -8.98 35.45 -22.31
CA LYS A 708 -8.12 34.27 -22.15
C LYS A 708 -6.69 34.53 -22.60
N ILE A 709 -6.47 35.16 -23.76
CA ILE A 709 -5.13 35.47 -24.27
C ILE A 709 -4.41 36.42 -23.31
N GLN A 710 -5.08 37.46 -22.82
CA GLN A 710 -4.52 38.40 -21.86
C GLN A 710 -4.10 37.70 -20.55
N ASN A 711 -4.99 36.87 -19.99
CA ASN A 711 -4.72 36.08 -18.78
C ASN A 711 -3.46 35.22 -18.91
N TYR A 712 -3.36 34.45 -19.99
CA TYR A 712 -2.19 33.60 -20.22
C TYR A 712 -0.93 34.41 -20.55
N SER A 713 -1.06 35.59 -21.17
CA SER A 713 0.10 36.44 -21.51
C SER A 713 0.83 36.87 -20.24
N LYS A 714 0.10 37.35 -19.22
CA LYS A 714 0.68 37.72 -17.92
C LYS A 714 1.40 36.57 -17.24
N LEU A 715 0.83 35.36 -17.27
CA LEU A 715 1.48 34.18 -16.69
C LEU A 715 2.73 33.78 -17.48
N TYR A 716 2.69 33.81 -18.83
CA TYR A 716 3.88 33.55 -19.63
C TYR A 716 4.96 34.58 -19.38
N GLU A 717 4.66 35.87 -19.39
CA GLU A 717 5.62 36.94 -19.08
C GLU A 717 6.28 36.68 -17.73
N ALA A 718 5.51 36.41 -16.67
CA ALA A 718 6.04 36.08 -15.36
C ALA A 718 6.97 34.86 -15.37
N LEU A 719 6.60 33.79 -16.08
CA LEU A 719 7.40 32.56 -16.15
C LEU A 719 8.63 32.69 -17.07
N TYR A 720 8.57 33.48 -18.14
CA TYR A 720 9.69 33.66 -19.08
C TYR A 720 10.68 34.71 -18.62
N GLU A 721 10.18 35.88 -18.23
CA GLU A 721 11.02 36.96 -17.76
C GLU A 721 11.60 36.61 -16.40
N VAL A 722 10.81 35.97 -15.53
CA VAL A 722 11.13 35.70 -14.12
C VAL A 722 11.38 37.02 -13.36
N PRO A 723 10.47 37.40 -12.45
CA PRO A 723 10.69 38.58 -11.61
C PRO A 723 12.07 38.57 -10.94
N GLY A 724 12.78 39.69 -10.98
CA GLY A 724 14.12 39.82 -10.34
C GLY A 724 15.29 39.17 -11.11
N ALA A 725 15.06 38.53 -12.26
CA ALA A 725 16.13 37.93 -13.07
C ALA A 725 17.08 38.94 -13.75
N ASN A 726 16.91 40.24 -13.50
CA ASN A 726 17.91 41.27 -13.81
C ASN A 726 19.08 41.29 -12.80
N GLU A 727 18.94 40.61 -11.66
CA GLU A 727 20.05 40.33 -10.74
C GLU A 727 20.99 39.27 -11.36
N THR A 728 22.30 39.55 -11.42
CA THR A 728 23.28 38.77 -12.19
C THR A 728 23.31 37.26 -11.83
N ALA A 729 22.97 36.89 -10.59
CA ALA A 729 23.03 35.51 -10.12
C ALA A 729 21.87 34.65 -10.67
N LEU A 730 20.61 35.06 -10.44
CA LEU A 730 19.42 34.39 -10.98
C LEU A 730 19.45 34.40 -12.51
N HIS A 731 19.89 35.53 -13.08
CA HIS A 731 20.10 35.68 -14.51
C HIS A 731 20.97 34.55 -15.11
N ASN A 732 22.16 34.37 -14.56
CA ASN A 732 23.12 33.37 -15.03
C ASN A 732 22.61 31.94 -14.80
N HIS A 733 21.89 31.71 -13.70
CA HIS A 733 21.30 30.41 -13.38
C HIS A 733 20.29 29.96 -14.44
N ILE A 734 19.33 30.83 -14.77
CA ILE A 734 18.32 30.55 -15.81
C ILE A 734 19.00 30.32 -17.17
N ALA A 735 20.02 31.13 -17.50
CA ALA A 735 20.77 31.02 -18.74
C ALA A 735 21.46 29.66 -18.91
N GLU A 736 22.15 29.20 -17.87
CA GLU A 736 22.81 27.90 -17.85
C GLU A 736 21.79 26.76 -18.00
N ARG A 737 20.63 26.92 -17.35
CA ARG A 737 19.59 25.91 -17.32
C ARG A 737 18.89 25.72 -18.67
N ASN A 738 18.55 26.81 -19.34
CA ASN A 738 17.97 26.76 -20.69
C ASN A 738 18.92 26.06 -21.68
N LYS A 739 20.24 26.23 -21.53
CA LYS A 739 21.26 25.51 -22.32
C LYS A 739 21.28 24.00 -22.07
N ASN A 740 21.05 23.57 -20.83
CA ASN A 740 21.00 22.15 -20.48
C ASN A 740 19.73 21.47 -21.02
N ILE A 741 18.57 22.11 -20.88
CA ILE A 741 17.30 21.64 -21.44
C ILE A 741 17.41 21.49 -22.97
N GLN A 742 18.01 22.47 -23.65
CA GLN A 742 18.34 22.42 -25.08
C GLN A 742 19.19 21.20 -25.47
N THR A 743 20.17 20.81 -24.66
CA THR A 743 21.02 19.65 -24.94
C THR A 743 20.22 18.34 -24.86
N VAL A 744 19.31 18.24 -23.89
CA VAL A 744 18.41 17.09 -23.72
C VAL A 744 17.36 17.03 -24.84
N ILE A 745 16.79 18.18 -25.22
CA ILE A 745 15.82 18.32 -26.31
C ILE A 745 16.47 17.96 -27.67
N ASN A 746 17.68 18.45 -27.95
CA ASN A 746 18.42 18.17 -29.18
C ASN A 746 18.97 16.73 -29.26
N ALA A 747 19.11 16.02 -28.13
CA ALA A 747 19.52 14.62 -28.07
C ALA A 747 18.39 13.62 -28.42
N GLY A 748 17.15 14.09 -28.53
CA GLY A 748 15.96 13.30 -28.86
C GLY A 748 14.88 13.37 -27.78
N VAL A 749 13.65 13.68 -28.19
CA VAL A 749 12.46 13.84 -27.33
C VAL A 749 12.07 12.50 -26.70
N GLY A 750 12.65 12.19 -25.54
CA GLY A 750 12.35 10.97 -24.78
C GLY A 750 13.06 10.83 -23.43
N MET A 751 13.88 11.80 -23.02
CA MET A 751 14.67 11.71 -21.79
C MET A 751 14.07 12.39 -20.55
N ILE A 752 12.99 13.18 -20.69
CA ILE A 752 12.30 13.80 -19.55
C ILE A 752 10.91 13.13 -19.41
N PRO A 753 10.57 12.54 -18.26
CA PRO A 753 9.34 11.77 -18.05
C PRO A 753 8.14 12.70 -17.83
N TRP A 754 7.71 13.40 -18.89
CA TRP A 754 6.55 14.29 -18.84
C TRP A 754 5.21 13.54 -18.70
N GLY A 755 5.18 12.27 -19.11
CA GLY A 755 3.97 11.44 -19.14
C GLY A 755 3.41 11.07 -17.76
N ASP A 756 4.25 11.11 -16.71
CA ASP A 756 3.83 10.83 -15.34
C ASP A 756 3.34 12.09 -14.60
N VAL A 757 3.67 13.29 -15.11
CA VAL A 757 3.40 14.59 -14.45
C VAL A 757 2.09 15.23 -14.92
N ILE A 758 1.61 14.90 -16.12
CA ILE A 758 0.41 15.49 -16.71
C ILE A 758 -0.53 14.37 -17.15
N THR A 759 -1.45 14.00 -16.26
CA THR A 759 -2.41 12.89 -16.43
C THR A 759 -3.61 13.21 -17.34
N ASP A 760 -3.69 14.44 -17.86
CA ASP A 760 -4.76 14.89 -18.74
C ASP A 760 -4.55 14.36 -20.18
N LYS A 761 -5.57 13.70 -20.74
CA LYS A 761 -5.59 13.22 -22.14
C LYS A 761 -5.34 14.33 -23.17
N GLY A 762 -5.64 15.58 -22.83
CA GLY A 762 -5.32 16.74 -23.68
C GLY A 762 -3.81 17.03 -23.77
N ALA A 763 -3.04 16.75 -22.72
CA ALA A 763 -1.59 16.88 -22.73
C ALA A 763 -0.94 15.77 -23.56
N GLU A 764 -1.48 14.55 -23.48
CA GLU A 764 -1.04 13.43 -24.32
C GLU A 764 -1.13 13.79 -25.82
N TYR A 765 -2.16 14.54 -26.24
CA TYR A 765 -2.26 15.06 -27.60
C TYR A 765 -1.17 16.09 -27.95
N VAL A 766 -0.95 17.11 -27.11
CA VAL A 766 0.08 18.13 -27.33
C VAL A 766 1.48 17.51 -27.35
N PHE A 767 1.80 16.60 -26.42
CA PHE A 767 3.08 15.88 -26.37
C PHE A 767 3.23 14.84 -27.48
N ASN A 768 2.17 14.14 -27.88
CA ASN A 768 2.23 13.22 -29.03
C ASN A 768 2.38 13.97 -30.36
N GLN A 769 1.81 15.17 -30.49
CA GLN A 769 2.08 16.05 -31.64
C GLN A 769 3.54 16.52 -31.69
N VAL A 770 4.17 16.76 -30.53
CA VAL A 770 5.60 17.06 -30.39
C VAL A 770 6.47 15.84 -30.71
N LYS A 771 6.04 14.64 -30.30
CA LYS A 771 6.73 13.36 -30.50
C LYS A 771 6.64 12.85 -31.95
N ALA A 772 5.53 13.10 -32.65
CA ALA A 772 5.28 12.63 -34.01
C ALA A 772 5.94 13.49 -35.09
N ASN A 773 6.15 14.79 -34.86
CA ASN A 773 6.51 15.74 -35.92
C ASN A 773 7.84 16.48 -35.72
N GLY A 774 8.58 16.17 -34.65
CA GLY A 774 9.75 16.94 -34.24
C GLY A 774 9.39 18.32 -33.68
N LEU A 775 10.31 18.93 -32.93
CA LEU A 775 10.12 20.25 -32.32
C LEU A 775 9.71 21.25 -33.41
N SER A 776 8.53 21.87 -33.26
CA SER A 776 8.24 23.07 -34.03
C SER A 776 9.25 24.16 -33.66
N PRO A 777 9.58 25.10 -34.56
CA PRO A 777 10.33 26.31 -34.23
C PRO A 777 9.80 27.02 -32.97
N ALA A 778 8.48 26.93 -32.71
CA ALA A 778 7.81 27.47 -31.53
C ALA A 778 8.27 26.85 -30.21
N LEU A 779 8.73 25.59 -30.19
CA LEU A 779 9.31 24.96 -29.00
C LEU A 779 10.79 25.30 -28.80
N ASN A 780 11.52 25.64 -29.88
CA ASN A 780 12.84 26.27 -29.78
C ASN A 780 12.76 27.72 -29.29
N GLU A 781 11.64 28.42 -29.53
CA GLU A 781 11.30 29.71 -28.93
C GLU A 781 10.73 29.58 -27.51
N ALA A 782 10.04 28.47 -27.20
CA ALA A 782 9.56 28.17 -25.85
C ALA A 782 10.69 27.89 -24.82
N PHE A 783 11.87 27.54 -25.32
CA PHE A 783 13.07 27.30 -24.51
C PHE A 783 14.28 27.96 -25.19
N PRO A 784 14.38 29.31 -25.21
CA PRO A 784 15.27 30.03 -26.11
C PRO A 784 16.77 29.71 -25.90
N THR A 785 17.47 29.41 -27.00
CA THR A 785 18.88 28.97 -27.09
C THR A 785 19.94 30.04 -26.86
N LYS A 786 19.60 31.31 -27.06
CA LYS A 786 20.56 32.41 -27.09
C LYS A 786 19.96 33.57 -26.34
N ILE A 787 20.45 33.76 -25.14
CA ILE A 787 20.52 35.10 -24.59
C ILE A 787 21.54 35.84 -25.49
N LYS A 788 21.08 36.52 -26.55
CA LYS A 788 21.74 37.78 -26.87
C LYS A 788 21.45 38.63 -25.65
N GLU A 789 22.45 38.88 -24.81
CA GLU A 789 22.44 39.80 -23.66
C GLU A 789 21.03 40.07 -23.14
N TYR A 790 20.60 39.35 -22.10
CA TYR A 790 19.20 39.35 -21.64
C TYR A 790 18.73 40.78 -21.44
N ASP A 791 17.93 41.19 -22.41
CA ASP A 791 17.20 42.41 -22.44
C ASP A 791 15.74 41.98 -22.28
N PRO A 792 15.05 42.42 -21.21
CA PRO A 792 13.63 42.18 -21.00
C PRO A 792 12.78 42.48 -22.25
N SER A 793 13.24 43.37 -23.14
CA SER A 793 12.58 43.65 -24.42
C SER A 793 12.50 42.45 -25.38
N ASN A 794 13.40 41.46 -25.28
CA ASN A 794 13.41 40.27 -26.15
C ASN A 794 12.58 39.10 -25.62
N ALA A 795 12.31 39.03 -24.32
CA ALA A 795 11.46 38.00 -23.72
C ALA A 795 9.98 38.25 -24.08
N ASN A 796 9.55 39.51 -24.04
CA ASN A 796 8.25 39.95 -24.57
C ASN A 796 8.03 39.54 -26.04
N ASN A 797 9.05 39.67 -26.90
CA ASN A 797 8.98 39.21 -28.29
C ASN A 797 8.86 37.68 -28.40
N SER A 798 9.43 36.93 -27.45
CA SER A 798 9.41 35.47 -27.43
C SER A 798 8.08 34.91 -26.96
N VAL A 799 7.48 35.51 -25.90
CA VAL A 799 6.13 35.19 -25.44
C VAL A 799 5.11 35.52 -26.51
N GLU A 800 5.22 36.69 -27.14
CA GLU A 800 4.35 37.10 -28.24
C GLU A 800 4.44 36.15 -29.44
N ASN A 801 5.64 35.77 -29.87
CA ASN A 801 5.84 34.80 -30.95
C ASN A 801 5.26 33.42 -30.60
N LEU A 802 5.47 32.94 -29.37
CA LEU A 802 4.93 31.66 -28.91
C LEU A 802 3.40 31.65 -28.96
N MET A 803 2.75 32.67 -28.39
CA MET A 803 1.29 32.73 -28.36
C MET A 803 0.71 32.95 -29.75
N ARG A 804 1.36 33.77 -30.57
CA ARG A 804 1.02 33.94 -31.99
C ARG A 804 1.10 32.63 -32.77
N ASP A 805 2.16 31.86 -32.57
CA ASP A 805 2.35 30.56 -33.20
C ASP A 805 1.27 29.56 -32.79
N GLN A 806 0.93 29.51 -31.49
CA GLN A 806 -0.16 28.68 -30.97
C GLN A 806 -1.51 29.08 -31.58
N LEU A 807 -1.84 30.38 -31.58
CA LEU A 807 -3.10 30.90 -32.10
C LEU A 807 -3.25 30.68 -33.61
N GLU A 808 -2.18 30.84 -34.39
CA GLU A 808 -2.20 30.58 -35.84
C GLU A 808 -2.36 29.08 -36.15
N ARG A 809 -1.72 28.20 -35.38
CA ARG A 809 -1.96 26.75 -35.47
C ARG A 809 -3.43 26.41 -35.20
N ILE A 810 -3.95 26.81 -34.04
CA ILE A 810 -5.32 26.47 -33.60
C ILE A 810 -6.34 26.98 -34.61
N ARG A 811 -6.13 28.19 -35.13
CA ARG A 811 -6.96 28.77 -36.19
C ARG A 811 -6.93 27.92 -37.46
N TYR A 812 -5.76 27.45 -37.88
CA TYR A 812 -5.63 26.58 -39.04
C TYR A 812 -6.30 25.22 -38.82
N GLU A 813 -6.15 24.63 -37.64
CA GLU A 813 -6.79 23.37 -37.26
C GLU A 813 -8.33 23.51 -37.23
N ASN A 814 -8.86 24.63 -36.75
CA ASN A 814 -10.29 24.95 -36.82
C ASN A 814 -10.78 25.12 -38.27
N TYR A 815 -9.98 25.78 -39.12
CA TYR A 815 -10.25 25.89 -40.56
C TYR A 815 -10.29 24.51 -41.23
N GLN A 816 -9.29 23.65 -40.94
CA GLN A 816 -9.21 22.28 -41.45
C GLN A 816 -10.39 21.42 -40.97
N HIS A 817 -10.86 21.60 -39.74
CA HIS A 817 -12.08 20.93 -39.26
C HIS A 817 -13.30 21.25 -40.14
N SER A 818 -13.35 22.47 -40.67
CA SER A 818 -14.39 22.91 -41.61
C SER A 818 -14.08 22.57 -43.08
N HIS A 819 -12.82 22.23 -43.40
CA HIS A 819 -12.29 21.95 -44.74
C HIS A 819 -11.37 20.72 -44.71
N PRO A 820 -11.92 19.50 -44.61
CA PRO A 820 -11.14 18.27 -44.41
C PRO A 820 -10.13 17.96 -45.52
N GLU A 821 -10.27 18.60 -46.68
CA GLU A 821 -9.37 18.53 -47.83
C GLU A 821 -8.07 19.32 -47.64
N ALA A 822 -8.00 20.21 -46.65
CA ALA A 822 -6.79 20.97 -46.34
C ALA A 822 -5.72 20.08 -45.71
N THR A 823 -4.46 20.26 -46.14
CA THR A 823 -3.30 19.54 -45.61
C THR A 823 -3.23 19.74 -44.09
N PRO A 824 -3.15 18.67 -43.27
CA PRO A 824 -2.97 18.80 -41.84
C PRO A 824 -1.81 19.73 -41.45
N TRP A 825 -1.99 20.54 -40.40
CA TRP A 825 -0.95 21.49 -39.94
C TRP A 825 0.40 20.80 -39.72
N ASN A 826 0.37 19.57 -39.21
CA ASN A 826 1.54 18.74 -38.96
C ASN A 826 2.23 18.23 -40.24
N GLU A 827 1.54 18.22 -41.38
CA GLU A 827 2.07 17.82 -42.69
C GLU A 827 2.60 19.01 -43.53
N LEU A 828 2.35 20.24 -43.09
CA LEU A 828 2.94 21.45 -43.67
C LEU A 828 4.44 21.54 -43.36
N SER A 829 5.24 21.92 -44.36
CA SER A 829 6.66 22.26 -44.21
C SER A 829 6.87 23.50 -43.35
N ALA A 830 8.09 23.68 -42.83
CA ALA A 830 8.44 24.86 -42.03
C ALA A 830 8.18 26.18 -42.79
N ASP A 831 8.55 26.22 -44.08
CA ASP A 831 8.31 27.38 -44.94
C ASP A 831 6.80 27.64 -45.16
N GLU A 832 5.99 26.59 -45.31
CA GLU A 832 4.53 26.72 -45.43
C GLU A 832 3.89 27.24 -44.13
N ARG A 833 4.33 26.75 -42.97
CA ARG A 833 3.87 27.25 -41.66
C ARG A 833 4.30 28.70 -41.45
N GLU A 834 5.52 29.05 -41.81
CA GLU A 834 6.03 30.42 -41.68
C GLU A 834 5.34 31.40 -42.64
N TYR A 835 4.99 30.93 -43.84
CA TYR A 835 4.16 31.65 -44.79
C TYR A 835 2.74 31.93 -44.25
N PHE A 836 2.13 30.98 -43.52
CA PHE A 836 0.87 31.21 -42.80
C PHE A 836 0.99 32.31 -41.74
N LYS A 837 2.09 32.32 -40.99
CA LYS A 837 2.37 33.33 -39.95
C LYS A 837 2.52 34.73 -40.56
N GLN A 838 3.31 34.91 -41.62
CA GLN A 838 3.74 36.23 -42.13
C GLN A 838 2.66 37.06 -42.87
N GLY A 839 1.55 36.47 -43.30
CA GLY A 839 0.39 37.27 -43.75
C GLY A 839 0.59 38.17 -44.98
N ALA A 840 1.52 37.87 -45.89
CA ALA A 840 1.70 38.64 -47.12
C ALA A 840 1.86 37.75 -48.37
N THR A 841 0.82 37.76 -49.21
CA THR A 841 0.89 37.78 -50.68
C THR A 841 1.90 36.88 -51.39
N ASN A 842 1.51 35.66 -51.74
CA ASN A 842 2.03 34.95 -52.92
C ASN A 842 0.86 34.28 -53.68
N PRO A 843 0.62 34.60 -54.97
CA PRO A 843 -0.45 34.00 -55.78
C PRO A 843 -0.29 32.50 -56.09
N GLU A 844 0.78 31.83 -55.66
CA GLU A 844 1.12 30.48 -56.11
C GLU A 844 0.97 29.35 -55.07
N SER A 845 0.38 29.58 -53.89
CA SER A 845 0.00 28.45 -53.03
C SER A 845 -1.30 27.81 -53.55
N LYS A 846 -1.19 26.64 -54.19
CA LYS A 846 -2.28 25.87 -54.83
C LYS A 846 -3.41 25.37 -53.89
N TYR A 847 -3.54 25.91 -52.68
CA TYR A 847 -4.52 25.47 -51.67
C TYR A 847 -5.53 26.54 -51.25
N TYR A 848 -5.63 27.67 -51.96
CA TYR A 848 -6.56 28.76 -51.63
C TYR A 848 -7.26 29.33 -52.87
N GLU A 849 -8.48 28.86 -53.18
CA GLU A 849 -9.25 29.39 -54.32
C GLU A 849 -10.57 30.10 -53.96
N ASN A 850 -10.97 30.19 -52.69
CA ASN A 850 -12.09 31.03 -52.29
C ASN A 850 -11.67 31.93 -51.13
N GLY A 851 -11.74 33.25 -51.31
CA GLY A 851 -11.20 34.32 -50.45
C GLY A 851 -11.68 34.38 -48.99
N THR A 852 -12.26 33.32 -48.47
CA THR A 852 -12.77 33.16 -47.10
C THR A 852 -11.66 33.24 -46.05
N TYR A 853 -10.49 32.60 -46.27
CA TYR A 853 -9.41 32.55 -45.27
C TYR A 853 -8.71 33.91 -45.07
N SER A 854 -8.46 34.68 -46.14
CA SER A 854 -7.84 36.02 -46.03
C SER A 854 -8.76 37.05 -45.38
N GLN A 855 -10.07 37.01 -45.64
CA GLN A 855 -11.05 37.87 -44.96
C GLN A 855 -11.20 37.49 -43.48
N TYR A 856 -11.25 36.18 -43.18
CA TYR A 856 -11.27 35.66 -41.81
C TYR A 856 -10.01 36.03 -41.03
N LYS A 857 -8.84 36.08 -41.71
CA LYS A 857 -7.56 36.53 -41.15
C LYS A 857 -7.58 38.01 -40.78
N SER A 858 -8.00 38.91 -41.68
CA SER A 858 -7.91 40.36 -41.43
C SER A 858 -8.87 40.87 -40.37
N GLU A 859 -10.08 40.29 -40.25
CA GLU A 859 -11.06 40.71 -39.23
C GLU A 859 -10.69 40.24 -37.81
N ILE A 860 -10.11 39.06 -37.67
CA ILE A 860 -9.74 38.50 -36.36
C ILE A 860 -8.38 39.02 -35.90
N TRP A 861 -7.39 39.09 -36.80
CA TRP A 861 -6.02 39.51 -36.45
C TRP A 861 -5.96 40.99 -36.04
N ASN A 862 -6.62 41.89 -36.78
CA ASN A 862 -6.65 43.32 -36.44
C ASN A 862 -7.32 43.60 -35.08
N ASN A 863 -8.27 42.76 -34.65
CA ASN A 863 -8.95 42.89 -33.35
C ASN A 863 -8.22 42.19 -32.18
N LEU A 864 -7.20 41.37 -32.48
CA LEU A 864 -6.40 40.62 -31.50
C LEU A 864 -5.00 41.22 -31.32
N THR A 865 -4.32 41.63 -32.40
CA THR A 865 -2.99 42.25 -32.32
C THR A 865 -3.00 43.76 -32.12
N GLY A 866 -4.10 44.44 -32.44
CA GLY A 866 -4.28 45.84 -32.04
C GLY A 866 -4.25 45.97 -30.52
N ASP A 867 -5.02 45.11 -29.85
CA ASP A 867 -5.29 45.22 -28.41
C ASP A 867 -4.20 44.53 -27.54
N ILE A 868 -3.41 43.58 -28.07
CA ILE A 868 -2.18 43.10 -27.40
C ILE A 868 -1.15 44.23 -27.25
N ASN A 869 -1.09 45.15 -28.22
CA ASN A 869 -0.23 46.33 -28.11
C ASN A 869 -0.81 47.36 -27.11
N ASP A 870 -2.14 47.50 -27.05
CA ASP A 870 -2.80 48.39 -26.09
C ASP A 870 -2.70 47.87 -24.63
N ALA A 871 -2.78 46.55 -24.40
CA ALA A 871 -2.58 45.92 -23.09
C ALA A 871 -1.13 46.08 -22.57
N LYS A 872 -0.14 46.16 -23.48
CA LYS A 872 1.25 46.52 -23.12
C LYS A 872 1.37 47.98 -22.68
N GLU A 873 0.62 48.90 -23.30
CA GLU A 873 0.60 50.31 -22.90
C GLU A 873 -0.05 50.49 -21.51
N GLU A 874 -1.15 49.81 -21.20
CA GLU A 874 -1.77 49.85 -19.86
C GLU A 874 -0.87 49.25 -18.76
N ASN A 875 -0.17 48.13 -19.03
CA ASN A 875 0.77 47.55 -18.07
C ASN A 875 2.05 48.39 -17.88
N ALA A 876 2.52 49.08 -18.93
CA ALA A 876 3.64 50.01 -18.83
C ALA A 876 3.28 51.30 -18.07
N GLU A 877 2.01 51.69 -18.03
CA GLU A 877 1.50 52.80 -17.22
C GLU A 877 1.22 52.40 -15.77
N ALA A 878 0.78 51.16 -15.49
CA ALA A 878 0.53 50.65 -14.14
C ALA A 878 1.81 50.35 -13.33
N GLY A 879 2.95 50.18 -13.98
CA GLY A 879 4.27 49.95 -13.37
C GLY A 879 5.11 51.20 -13.06
N LYS A 880 4.53 52.41 -13.08
CA LYS A 880 5.21 53.68 -12.75
C LYS A 880 4.89 54.23 -11.36
#